data_AF-O84355-F1
#
_entry.id   AF-O84355-F1
#
_cell.length_a   1.000
_cell.length_b   1.000
_cell.length_c   1.000
_cell.angle_alpha   90.00
_cell.angle_beta   90.00
_cell.angle_gamma   90.00
#
_symmetry.space_group_name_H-M   'P 1'
#
loop_
_entity.id
_entity.type
_entity.pdbx_description
1 polymer ?
#
loop_
_entity_poly.entity_id
_entity_poly.type
_entity_poly.pdbx_seq_one_letter_code
_entity_poly.pdbx_strand_id
1 'polypeptide(L)'
;MKRFFPLFIGVLLAHTLPSEGLSHQQAVQKKISYLSHFKGITGIMDVEDGVLHIHDDLRLQANKAYVENRTDCGIKIVAHGNVMVNYRGKILICDYLEYYEDTDSCLLTNGRCSLYPWFIGGSTITISPSSIIIHKGYISTSEGPQKHICLSGDYLKYSSDSVLSMGPSRLSICNTPVLLLPQISIMPMEIPKPPITFRGGSGGFLGSYLGVSYSPISKKHCSTTLFLDGFFKHGIGLGYNMRFSSQENPSNAINIKSYYAHRLAIDSSGAKDRYRLHGDFTFSKERAHLAGEFHLSDSWETVVDIFPNNFSLKNTGPTEVSLSWRDNNLFGKMTSSVKVNSFQNVKQELPQAILHHRPVRIRRSRIFLENRLEAGFLDFHFSSNIPGSNFSSWRFSSAHKVYRGLVLPIGTLTPSLSGTAIYYTRMLSPNAAHCQLSGSLSFDYRVALQKEYRHARHIVEPFCSFLKTTRPVLSSDEPHIFSIKDAFHSINLLHVGLESKVLNKHSTPSHLKLWTTYIFDEPHAKDTFPKTACWFSLPLTLQNTLSLDAEWIWKKSRWDHLNVIWEWILNDNLGLTLEFLHRSKYGFIKCAKDNYTLDVSRSLDTLLASPLSDRRNLITGKLFVRPHPHWNYNLNLRYGWHRPDSPSYLEYQMILGHKIFEHWQLFSVYEKREADKRCFFYLKLDKRKQKHRHPFG
;
A
#
# COMPACT_ATOMS: atom_id res chain seq x y z
N MET A 1 0.23 -31.60 17.26
CA MET A 1 1.12 -30.97 16.25
C MET A 1 2.19 -30.08 16.94
N LYS A 2 3.13 -30.67 17.69
CA LYS A 2 4.09 -29.93 18.55
C LYS A 2 5.57 -30.24 18.30
N ARG A 3 5.94 -30.91 17.19
CA ARG A 3 7.34 -31.36 16.95
C ARG A 3 7.89 -31.23 15.53
N PHE A 4 7.36 -30.34 14.68
CA PHE A 4 7.88 -30.16 13.31
C PHE A 4 8.44 -28.76 12.98
N PHE A 5 8.69 -27.91 13.98
CA PHE A 5 9.09 -26.52 13.75
C PHE A 5 10.60 -26.19 13.73
N PRO A 6 11.57 -27.02 14.23
CA PRO A 6 12.97 -26.58 14.24
C PRO A 6 13.79 -27.05 13.03
N LEU A 7 13.25 -27.89 12.13
CA LEU A 7 14.09 -28.61 11.15
C LEU A 7 14.21 -27.93 9.76
N PHE A 8 13.48 -26.83 9.52
CA PHE A 8 13.54 -26.09 8.24
C PHE A 8 14.47 -24.86 8.25
N ILE A 9 15.09 -24.54 9.38
CA ILE A 9 15.96 -23.35 9.56
C ILE A 9 17.42 -23.64 9.18
N GLY A 10 17.84 -24.92 9.12
CA GLY A 10 19.24 -25.31 8.96
C GLY A 10 19.77 -25.44 7.53
N VAL A 11 18.91 -25.49 6.49
CA VAL A 11 19.33 -25.95 5.15
C VAL A 11 19.35 -24.86 4.07
N LEU A 12 18.81 -23.66 4.33
CA LEU A 12 18.78 -22.55 3.35
C LEU A 12 19.96 -21.57 3.46
N LEU A 13 20.96 -21.87 4.30
CA LEU A 13 22.15 -21.03 4.52
C LEU A 13 23.27 -21.21 3.48
N ALA A 14 23.15 -22.13 2.51
CA ALA A 14 24.30 -22.63 1.75
C ALA A 14 24.37 -22.23 0.26
N HIS A 15 23.55 -21.31 -0.24
CA HIS A 15 23.66 -20.89 -1.65
C HIS A 15 23.73 -19.36 -1.81
N THR A 16 24.97 -18.88 -1.87
CA THR A 16 25.36 -17.55 -2.34
C THR A 16 25.94 -17.70 -3.75
N LEU A 17 25.36 -17.01 -4.73
CA LEU A 17 26.00 -16.78 -6.04
C LEU A 17 26.36 -15.28 -6.13
N PRO A 18 27.52 -14.96 -6.74
CA PRO A 18 28.23 -13.71 -6.50
C PRO A 18 27.56 -12.51 -7.19
N SER A 19 27.62 -11.36 -6.52
CA SER A 19 27.32 -10.05 -7.09
C SER A 19 28.29 -9.73 -8.23
N GLU A 20 27.80 -9.02 -9.26
CA GLU A 20 28.59 -8.44 -10.36
C GLU A 20 29.57 -7.38 -9.86
N GLY A 21 30.69 -7.85 -9.30
CA GLY A 21 31.99 -7.20 -9.32
C GLY A 21 32.95 -8.12 -10.06
N LEU A 22 34.02 -7.57 -10.64
CA LEU A 22 35.08 -8.38 -11.25
C LEU A 22 35.48 -9.50 -10.29
N SER A 23 35.38 -10.75 -10.73
CA SER A 23 35.85 -11.88 -9.91
C SER A 23 37.35 -11.72 -9.67
N HIS A 24 37.86 -12.25 -8.55
CA HIS A 24 39.30 -12.22 -8.24
C HIS A 24 40.16 -12.69 -9.43
N GLN A 25 39.70 -13.70 -10.18
CA GLN A 25 40.38 -14.20 -11.38
C GLN A 25 40.36 -13.20 -12.54
N GLN A 26 39.26 -12.45 -12.71
CA GLN A 26 39.15 -11.41 -13.75
C GLN A 26 39.97 -10.16 -13.41
N ALA A 27 40.12 -9.82 -12.12
CA ALA A 27 40.97 -8.71 -11.67
C ALA A 27 42.47 -9.04 -11.81
N VAL A 28 42.87 -10.28 -11.50
CA VAL A 28 44.25 -10.76 -11.71
C VAL A 28 44.62 -10.76 -13.20
N GLN A 29 43.69 -11.08 -14.11
CA GLN A 29 43.93 -11.04 -15.55
C GLN A 29 44.11 -9.63 -16.14
N LYS A 30 43.64 -8.57 -15.47
CA LYS A 30 43.72 -7.18 -15.96
C LYS A 30 44.80 -6.32 -15.28
N LYS A 31 45.55 -6.85 -14.31
CA LYS A 31 46.50 -6.07 -13.51
C LYS A 31 47.82 -5.83 -14.27
N ILE A 32 47.91 -4.75 -15.05
CA ILE A 32 49.20 -4.14 -15.42
C ILE A 32 49.52 -3.11 -14.34
N SER A 33 50.31 -3.52 -13.35
CA SER A 33 50.71 -2.68 -12.21
C SER A 33 51.99 -1.91 -12.54
N TYR A 34 52.01 -0.59 -12.35
CA TYR A 34 53.24 0.22 -12.42
C TYR A 34 54.31 -0.26 -11.42
N LEU A 35 53.91 -0.99 -10.37
CA LEU A 35 54.80 -1.54 -9.35
C LEU A 35 55.69 -2.67 -9.87
N SER A 36 55.35 -3.27 -11.02
CA SER A 36 56.18 -4.30 -11.66
C SER A 36 57.60 -3.81 -11.99
N HIS A 37 57.79 -2.50 -12.21
CA HIS A 37 59.09 -1.87 -12.41
C HIS A 37 59.99 -1.86 -11.17
N PHE A 38 59.43 -2.10 -9.97
CA PHE A 38 60.15 -2.14 -8.70
C PHE A 38 60.45 -3.57 -8.23
N LYS A 39 60.08 -4.59 -9.03
CA LYS A 39 60.45 -5.99 -8.75
C LYS A 39 61.98 -6.14 -8.82
N GLY A 40 62.62 -6.31 -7.66
CA GLY A 40 64.06 -6.51 -7.52
C GLY A 40 64.84 -5.27 -7.05
N ILE A 41 64.17 -4.14 -6.81
CA ILE A 41 64.79 -2.91 -6.28
C ILE A 41 64.18 -2.62 -4.91
N THR A 42 65.00 -2.57 -3.87
CA THR A 42 64.65 -1.97 -2.57
C THR A 42 65.00 -0.49 -2.64
N GLY A 43 64.03 0.38 -2.85
CA GLY A 43 64.24 1.82 -2.90
C GLY A 43 63.06 2.58 -2.33
N ILE A 44 63.32 3.54 -1.44
CA ILE A 44 62.32 4.47 -0.92
C ILE A 44 62.05 5.48 -2.04
N MET A 45 60.86 5.45 -2.63
CA MET A 45 60.40 6.51 -3.54
C MET A 45 59.57 7.51 -2.75
N ASP A 46 60.16 8.60 -2.26
CA ASP A 46 59.42 9.65 -1.55
C ASP A 46 58.68 10.56 -2.55
N VAL A 47 57.35 10.57 -2.46
CA VAL A 47 56.50 11.55 -3.17
C VAL A 47 55.91 12.51 -2.15
N GLU A 48 56.40 13.74 -2.14
CA GLU A 48 55.84 14.84 -1.34
C GLU A 48 54.74 15.57 -2.12
N ASP A 49 53.53 15.65 -1.56
CA ASP A 49 52.35 16.36 -2.10
C ASP A 49 51.93 15.97 -3.53
N GLY A 50 51.91 14.67 -3.84
CA GLY A 50 51.59 14.12 -5.16
C GLY A 50 50.39 13.17 -5.22
N VAL A 51 49.85 12.96 -6.43
CA VAL A 51 48.88 11.91 -6.74
C VAL A 51 49.60 10.75 -7.42
N LEU A 52 49.58 9.59 -6.80
CA LEU A 52 50.10 8.33 -7.33
C LEU A 52 48.98 7.55 -8.01
N HIS A 53 49.11 7.37 -9.34
CA HIS A 53 48.29 6.46 -10.12
C HIS A 53 49.03 5.13 -10.28
N ILE A 54 48.64 4.11 -9.51
CA ILE A 54 49.36 2.83 -9.43
C ILE A 54 48.82 1.84 -10.48
N HIS A 55 47.50 1.73 -10.58
CA HIS A 55 46.77 1.04 -11.65
C HIS A 55 45.31 1.54 -11.69
N ASP A 56 44.51 1.08 -12.66
CA ASP A 56 43.13 1.55 -12.90
C ASP A 56 42.24 1.53 -11.64
N ASP A 57 42.41 0.50 -10.81
CA ASP A 57 41.66 0.32 -9.56
C ASP A 57 42.30 0.91 -8.29
N LEU A 58 43.48 1.55 -8.36
CA LEU A 58 44.16 2.13 -7.19
C LEU A 58 44.80 3.49 -7.54
N ARG A 59 44.18 4.54 -7.02
CA ARG A 59 44.70 5.91 -7.03
C ARG A 59 44.92 6.37 -5.60
N LEU A 60 46.10 6.90 -5.31
CA LEU A 60 46.50 7.36 -3.99
C LEU A 60 46.94 8.83 -4.03
N GLN A 61 46.58 9.60 -3.02
CA GLN A 61 47.06 10.95 -2.77
C GLN A 61 47.44 11.04 -1.30
N ALA A 62 48.61 11.56 -0.98
CA ALA A 62 49.10 11.70 0.39
C ALA A 62 50.17 12.80 0.47
N ASN A 63 50.45 13.26 1.68
CA ASN A 63 51.57 14.16 1.93
C ASN A 63 52.92 13.45 1.69
N LYS A 64 53.04 12.18 2.08
CA LYS A 64 54.21 11.33 1.84
C LYS A 64 53.77 9.92 1.47
N ALA A 65 54.42 9.32 0.49
CA ALA A 65 54.25 7.90 0.18
C ALA A 65 55.57 7.30 -0.28
N TYR A 66 55.82 6.03 0.06
CA TYR A 66 56.99 5.26 -0.34
C TYR A 66 56.65 3.78 -0.58
N VAL A 67 57.54 3.06 -1.25
CA VAL A 67 57.39 1.64 -1.59
C VAL A 67 58.48 0.84 -0.88
N GLU A 68 58.09 -0.17 -0.12
CA GLU A 68 58.98 -1.18 0.47
C GLU A 68 58.83 -2.49 -0.32
N ASN A 69 59.96 -3.10 -0.69
CA ASN A 69 59.97 -4.46 -1.24
C ASN A 69 60.56 -5.38 -0.17
N ARG A 70 59.74 -6.22 0.45
CA ARG A 70 60.16 -7.18 1.50
C ARG A 70 60.09 -8.60 0.98
N THR A 71 61.09 -9.41 1.30
CA THR A 71 61.19 -10.83 0.93
C THR A 71 60.00 -11.67 1.41
N ASP A 72 59.32 -11.22 2.47
CA ASP A 72 58.35 -12.04 3.21
C ASP A 72 56.88 -11.74 2.81
N CYS A 73 56.62 -10.59 2.17
CA CYS A 73 55.27 -10.09 1.89
C CYS A 73 55.14 -9.28 0.58
N GLY A 74 56.17 -9.34 -0.28
CA GLY A 74 56.17 -8.72 -1.60
C GLY A 74 56.30 -7.19 -1.56
N ILE A 75 55.71 -6.54 -2.55
CA ILE A 75 55.72 -5.07 -2.68
C ILE A 75 54.62 -4.47 -1.77
N LYS A 76 55.05 -3.59 -0.87
CA LYS A 76 54.21 -2.85 0.08
C LYS A 76 54.31 -1.35 -0.21
N ILE A 77 53.18 -0.66 -0.36
CA ILE A 77 53.15 0.80 -0.44
C ILE A 77 52.73 1.34 0.92
N VAL A 78 53.44 2.36 1.40
CA VAL A 78 53.14 3.03 2.66
C VAL A 78 52.89 4.51 2.39
N ALA A 79 51.81 5.06 2.92
CA ALA A 79 51.46 6.47 2.76
C ALA A 79 51.06 7.12 4.09
N HIS A 80 51.44 8.38 4.27
CA HIS A 80 51.26 9.17 5.49
C HIS A 80 50.72 10.58 5.19
N GLY A 81 49.83 11.05 6.06
CA GLY A 81 49.32 12.42 6.10
C GLY A 81 48.29 12.69 5.00
N ASN A 82 47.07 13.04 5.41
CA ASN A 82 45.92 13.34 4.55
C ASN A 82 45.75 12.34 3.39
N VAL A 83 45.84 11.05 3.69
CA VAL A 83 45.82 10.02 2.66
C VAL A 83 44.40 9.89 2.13
N MET A 84 44.22 10.09 0.83
CA MET A 84 42.99 9.81 0.09
C MET A 84 43.27 8.73 -0.94
N VAL A 85 42.49 7.64 -0.89
CA VAL A 85 42.64 6.50 -1.80
C VAL A 85 41.33 6.23 -2.51
N ASN A 86 41.37 6.12 -3.82
CA ASN A 86 40.31 5.46 -4.58
C ASN A 86 40.74 4.02 -4.83
N TYR A 87 40.16 3.09 -4.08
CA TYR A 87 40.42 1.65 -4.19
C TYR A 87 39.16 0.95 -4.71
N ARG A 88 39.23 0.41 -5.93
CA ARG A 88 38.13 -0.30 -6.62
C ARG A 88 36.82 0.51 -6.63
N GLY A 89 36.92 1.80 -6.93
CA GLY A 89 35.79 2.72 -6.98
C GLY A 89 35.27 3.20 -5.61
N LYS A 90 35.93 2.84 -4.50
CA LYS A 90 35.60 3.33 -3.16
C LYS A 90 36.58 4.40 -2.73
N ILE A 91 36.05 5.54 -2.29
CA ILE A 91 36.85 6.64 -1.73
C ILE A 91 37.08 6.36 -0.24
N LEU A 92 38.35 6.28 0.13
CA LEU A 92 38.86 6.06 1.47
C LEU A 92 39.70 7.25 1.89
N ILE A 93 39.57 7.67 3.14
CA ILE A 93 40.40 8.74 3.72
C ILE A 93 40.99 8.23 5.03
N CYS A 94 42.29 8.39 5.25
CA CYS A 94 42.98 7.96 6.46
C CYS A 94 44.22 8.79 6.77
N ASP A 95 44.78 8.61 7.96
CA ASP A 95 46.05 9.24 8.35
C ASP A 95 47.26 8.44 7.84
N TYR A 96 47.09 7.11 7.74
CA TYR A 96 48.10 6.15 7.36
C TYR A 96 47.50 5.02 6.53
N LEU A 97 48.22 4.57 5.50
CA LEU A 97 47.86 3.45 4.64
C LEU A 97 49.06 2.52 4.42
N GLU A 98 48.80 1.23 4.48
CA GLU A 98 49.66 0.19 3.91
C GLU A 98 48.88 -0.59 2.84
N TYR A 99 49.41 -0.68 1.62
CA TYR A 99 48.86 -1.53 0.56
C TYR A 99 49.82 -2.68 0.27
N TYR A 100 49.30 -3.91 0.27
CA TYR A 100 50.04 -5.12 -0.04
C TYR A 100 49.65 -5.63 -1.42
N GLU A 101 50.60 -5.67 -2.35
CA GLU A 101 50.31 -6.04 -3.74
C GLU A 101 49.94 -7.52 -3.90
N ASP A 102 50.58 -8.40 -3.13
CA ASP A 102 50.43 -9.87 -3.20
C ASP A 102 49.04 -10.35 -2.77
N THR A 103 48.52 -9.78 -1.69
CA THR A 103 47.20 -10.12 -1.13
C THR A 103 46.10 -9.19 -1.63
N ASP A 104 46.48 -8.15 -2.38
CA ASP A 104 45.62 -7.04 -2.79
C ASP A 104 44.77 -6.51 -1.63
N SER A 105 45.45 -6.20 -0.51
CA SER A 105 44.81 -5.77 0.74
C SER A 105 45.36 -4.43 1.21
N CYS A 106 44.52 -3.66 1.88
CA CYS A 106 44.88 -2.37 2.47
C CYS A 106 44.70 -2.39 3.98
N LEU A 107 45.67 -1.88 4.73
CA LEU A 107 45.55 -1.54 6.14
C LEU A 107 45.51 -0.02 6.28
N LEU A 108 44.48 0.53 6.91
CA LEU A 108 44.32 1.96 7.14
C LEU A 108 44.28 2.24 8.65
N THR A 109 44.92 3.32 9.09
CA THR A 109 44.78 3.83 10.47
C THR A 109 43.93 5.10 10.47
N ASN A 110 43.00 5.19 11.43
CA ASN A 110 41.99 6.26 11.52
C ASN A 110 41.22 6.47 10.20
N GLY A 111 40.90 5.37 9.53
CA GLY A 111 40.26 5.40 8.22
C GLY A 111 38.77 5.71 8.29
N ARG A 112 38.25 6.27 7.19
CA ARG A 112 36.82 6.42 6.90
C ARG A 112 36.52 6.10 5.43
N CYS A 113 35.34 5.57 5.18
CA CYS A 113 34.84 5.15 3.87
C CYS A 113 33.38 5.54 3.71
N SER A 114 33.01 6.04 2.54
CA SER A 114 31.62 6.37 2.21
C SER A 114 30.88 5.17 1.60
N LEU A 115 29.72 4.84 2.17
CA LEU A 115 28.72 3.90 1.67
C LEU A 115 27.35 4.62 1.61
N TYR A 116 27.26 5.67 0.78
CA TYR A 116 26.14 6.63 0.81
C TYR A 116 24.75 5.96 0.92
N PRO A 117 23.88 6.40 1.85
CA PRO A 117 23.99 7.57 2.74
C PRO A 117 24.72 7.28 4.07
N TRP A 118 25.45 6.17 4.17
CA TRP A 118 26.20 5.78 5.36
C TRP A 118 27.69 6.11 5.21
N PHE A 119 28.33 6.39 6.34
CA PHE A 119 29.78 6.58 6.46
C PHE A 119 30.27 5.64 7.54
N ILE A 120 31.27 4.84 7.21
CA ILE A 120 31.90 3.89 8.12
C ILE A 120 33.35 4.28 8.38
N GLY A 121 33.85 4.03 9.59
CA GLY A 121 35.25 4.29 9.92
C GLY A 121 35.65 3.67 11.24
N GLY A 122 36.93 3.78 11.61
CA GLY A 122 37.44 3.23 12.87
C GLY A 122 38.92 3.48 13.06
N SER A 123 39.51 2.94 14.12
CA SER A 123 40.94 3.12 14.41
C SER A 123 41.82 2.36 13.42
N THR A 124 41.38 1.18 12.99
CA THR A 124 42.12 0.32 12.07
C THR A 124 41.14 -0.31 11.09
N ILE A 125 41.36 -0.16 9.79
CA ILE A 125 40.55 -0.76 8.74
C ILE A 125 41.43 -1.69 7.92
N THR A 126 41.06 -2.95 7.85
CA THR A 126 41.66 -3.94 6.96
C THR A 126 40.70 -4.20 5.81
N ILE A 127 41.09 -3.84 4.60
CA ILE A 127 40.34 -4.07 3.37
C ILE A 127 40.99 -5.25 2.67
N SER A 128 40.21 -6.29 2.43
CA SER A 128 40.57 -7.43 1.61
C SER A 128 39.63 -7.52 0.40
N PRO A 129 39.95 -8.31 -0.63
CA PRO A 129 39.07 -8.49 -1.79
C PRO A 129 37.66 -8.99 -1.42
N SER A 130 37.53 -9.74 -0.32
CA SER A 130 36.27 -10.37 0.12
C SER A 130 35.55 -9.63 1.25
N SER A 131 36.26 -8.80 2.03
CA SER A 131 35.68 -8.16 3.21
C SER A 131 36.44 -6.93 3.70
N ILE A 132 35.72 -6.02 4.37
CA ILE A 132 36.29 -4.90 5.11
C ILE A 132 36.10 -5.19 6.60
N ILE A 133 37.17 -5.19 7.37
CA ILE A 133 37.16 -5.36 8.83
C ILE A 133 37.61 -4.04 9.44
N ILE A 134 36.86 -3.53 10.41
CA ILE A 134 37.12 -2.26 11.09
C ILE A 134 37.17 -2.51 12.59
N HIS A 135 38.31 -2.21 13.22
CA HIS A 135 38.46 -2.22 14.67
C HIS A 135 38.06 -0.86 15.26
N LYS A 136 37.42 -0.88 16.43
CA LYS A 136 36.76 0.29 17.05
C LYS A 136 35.90 1.03 16.02
N GLY A 137 35.12 0.25 15.28
CA GLY A 137 34.38 0.70 14.13
C GLY A 137 33.14 1.48 14.49
N TYR A 138 32.72 2.35 13.58
CA TYR A 138 31.47 3.07 13.65
C TYR A 138 30.79 3.13 12.29
N ILE A 139 29.47 3.29 12.33
CA ILE A 139 28.65 3.66 11.19
C ILE A 139 27.78 4.85 11.56
N SER A 140 27.78 5.87 10.70
CA SER A 140 27.01 7.10 10.85
C SER A 140 26.37 7.50 9.52
N THR A 141 25.46 8.46 9.59
CA THR A 141 24.96 9.16 8.41
C THR A 141 25.63 10.51 8.22
N SER A 142 26.49 10.93 9.15
CA SER A 142 27.22 12.20 9.03
C SER A 142 28.54 11.99 8.28
N GLU A 143 28.82 12.84 7.30
CA GLU A 143 30.08 12.81 6.53
C GLU A 143 31.26 13.35 7.36
N GLY A 144 30.98 14.35 8.20
CA GLY A 144 31.96 15.04 9.02
C GLY A 144 32.46 14.26 10.25
N PRO A 145 33.48 14.80 10.94
CA PRO A 145 34.00 14.21 12.18
C PRO A 145 32.97 14.24 13.32
N GLN A 146 32.07 15.24 13.31
CA GLN A 146 30.93 15.29 14.23
C GLN A 146 29.83 14.36 13.75
N LYS A 147 29.54 13.33 14.55
CA LYS A 147 28.56 12.31 14.21
C LYS A 147 27.27 12.55 14.97
N HIS A 148 26.22 12.92 14.25
CA HIS A 148 24.93 13.22 14.87
C HIS A 148 24.20 11.97 15.35
N ILE A 149 24.17 10.92 14.53
CA ILE A 149 23.66 9.60 14.91
C ILE A 149 24.72 8.58 14.53
N CYS A 150 25.23 7.84 15.51
CA CYS A 150 26.36 6.95 15.34
C CYS A 150 26.15 5.64 16.09
N LEU A 151 26.33 4.53 15.40
CA LEU A 151 26.44 3.19 15.97
C LEU A 151 27.92 2.81 16.00
N SER A 152 28.50 2.60 17.18
CA SER A 152 29.91 2.24 17.36
C SER A 152 30.06 0.90 18.06
N GLY A 153 31.07 0.11 17.73
CA GLY A 153 31.36 -1.16 18.40
C GLY A 153 32.83 -1.54 18.31
N ASP A 154 33.23 -2.60 19.01
CA ASP A 154 34.62 -3.04 19.07
C ASP A 154 35.15 -3.52 17.71
N TYR A 155 34.26 -4.12 16.91
CA TYR A 155 34.56 -4.54 15.56
C TYR A 155 33.33 -4.39 14.64
N LEU A 156 33.59 -4.09 13.37
CA LEU A 156 32.62 -4.00 12.29
C LEU A 156 33.18 -4.74 11.07
N LYS A 157 32.39 -5.65 10.48
CA LYS A 157 32.76 -6.46 9.33
C LYS A 157 31.74 -6.23 8.21
N TYR A 158 32.20 -5.74 7.06
CA TYR A 158 31.41 -5.63 5.84
C TYR A 158 31.84 -6.74 4.87
N SER A 159 30.94 -7.68 4.57
CA SER A 159 31.21 -8.79 3.65
C SER A 159 30.94 -8.42 2.18
N SER A 160 31.45 -9.25 1.26
CA SER A 160 31.10 -9.20 -0.17
C SER A 160 29.61 -9.31 -0.42
N ASP A 161 28.86 -10.01 0.45
CA ASP A 161 27.40 -10.15 0.37
C ASP A 161 26.64 -8.89 0.82
N SER A 162 27.34 -7.77 0.97
CA SER A 162 26.81 -6.48 1.43
C SER A 162 26.19 -6.50 2.82
N VAL A 163 26.59 -7.47 3.66
CA VAL A 163 26.18 -7.57 5.05
C VAL A 163 27.23 -6.87 5.93
N LEU A 164 26.77 -5.91 6.72
CA LEU A 164 27.52 -5.24 7.76
C LEU A 164 27.17 -5.86 9.11
N SER A 165 28.08 -6.67 9.66
CA SER A 165 27.96 -7.21 11.01
C SER A 165 28.79 -6.38 11.98
N MET A 166 28.24 -6.05 13.13
CA MET A 166 28.91 -5.29 14.17
C MET A 166 28.71 -6.01 15.49
N GLY A 167 29.77 -6.09 16.31
CA GLY A 167 29.71 -6.66 17.66
C GLY A 167 28.73 -5.91 18.58
N PRO A 168 28.74 -6.19 19.90
CA PRO A 168 28.03 -5.38 20.88
C PRO A 168 28.28 -3.90 20.59
N SER A 169 27.19 -3.17 20.39
CA SER A 169 27.26 -1.84 19.81
C SER A 169 26.58 -0.80 20.68
N ARG A 170 27.06 0.42 20.58
CA ARG A 170 26.58 1.58 21.32
C ARG A 170 26.01 2.57 20.31
N LEU A 171 24.72 2.83 20.44
CA LEU A 171 24.06 3.93 19.75
C LEU A 171 24.34 5.22 20.52
N SER A 172 24.82 6.22 19.80
CA SER A 172 25.03 7.57 20.31
C SER A 172 24.34 8.60 19.43
N ILE A 173 23.80 9.63 20.08
CA ILE A 173 23.21 10.81 19.44
C ILE A 173 24.02 12.01 19.90
N CYS A 174 24.59 12.79 18.97
CA CYS A 174 25.46 13.93 19.25
C CYS A 174 26.56 13.60 20.29
N ASN A 175 27.23 12.46 20.11
CA ASN A 175 28.23 11.87 21.01
C ASN A 175 27.72 11.41 22.40
N THR A 176 26.44 11.59 22.73
CA THR A 176 25.85 11.07 23.97
C THR A 176 25.42 9.61 23.78
N PRO A 177 25.86 8.66 24.63
CA PRO A 177 25.31 7.30 24.63
C PRO A 177 23.82 7.31 24.90
N VAL A 178 23.04 6.62 24.07
CA VAL A 178 21.60 6.46 24.30
C VAL A 178 21.24 5.00 24.58
N LEU A 179 21.83 4.06 23.84
CA LEU A 179 21.43 2.65 23.96
C LEU A 179 22.59 1.69 23.67
N LEU A 180 22.65 0.59 24.40
CA LEU A 180 23.51 -0.54 24.13
C LEU A 180 22.69 -1.59 23.37
N LEU A 181 23.18 -1.97 22.20
CA LEU A 181 22.60 -2.98 21.33
C LEU A 181 23.48 -4.23 21.37
N PRO A 182 22.89 -5.44 21.27
CA PRO A 182 23.65 -6.66 21.06
C PRO A 182 24.32 -6.63 19.68
N GLN A 183 24.94 -7.74 19.29
CA GLN A 183 25.47 -7.91 17.94
C GLN A 183 24.36 -7.69 16.90
N ILE A 184 24.60 -6.80 15.93
CA ILE A 184 23.65 -6.47 14.87
C ILE A 184 24.25 -6.75 13.50
N SER A 185 23.38 -7.10 12.54
CA SER A 185 23.72 -7.33 11.14
C SER A 185 22.74 -6.57 10.26
N ILE A 186 23.25 -5.68 9.41
CA ILE A 186 22.44 -4.81 8.56
C ILE A 186 22.94 -4.84 7.11
N MET A 187 22.10 -4.50 6.14
CA MET A 187 22.46 -4.42 4.72
C MET A 187 22.40 -2.96 4.22
N PRO A 188 23.39 -2.10 4.55
CA PRO A 188 23.26 -0.64 4.46
C PRO A 188 22.91 -0.13 3.05
N MET A 189 23.37 -0.82 2.01
CA MET A 189 23.15 -0.47 0.60
C MET A 189 21.78 -0.90 0.05
N GLU A 190 21.20 -1.98 0.57
CA GLU A 190 19.95 -2.54 0.05
C GLU A 190 18.70 -2.03 0.79
N ILE A 191 18.85 -1.44 1.99
CA ILE A 191 17.70 -1.00 2.78
C ILE A 191 17.21 0.36 2.27
N PRO A 192 16.00 0.51 1.67
CA PRO A 192 15.45 1.82 1.31
C PRO A 192 15.03 2.66 2.53
N LYS A 193 15.02 2.04 3.72
CA LYS A 193 14.66 2.58 5.04
C LYS A 193 15.88 2.56 5.97
N PRO A 194 15.86 3.26 7.12
CA PRO A 194 16.91 3.05 8.12
C PRO A 194 16.82 1.62 8.70
N PRO A 195 17.95 0.94 8.97
CA PRO A 195 17.97 -0.39 9.57
C PRO A 195 17.33 -0.41 10.96
N ILE A 196 17.50 0.68 11.71
CA ILE A 196 16.93 0.90 13.02
C ILE A 196 16.09 2.18 12.97
N THR A 197 14.82 2.09 13.36
CA THR A 197 13.96 3.29 13.48
C THR A 197 13.42 3.41 14.90
N PHE A 198 13.41 4.63 15.41
CA PHE A 198 12.86 4.97 16.71
C PHE A 198 11.50 5.62 16.53
N ARG A 199 10.57 5.24 17.39
CA ARG A 199 9.24 5.81 17.48
C ARG A 199 8.90 6.05 18.94
N GLY A 200 8.17 7.11 19.20
CA GLY A 200 7.67 7.39 20.53
C GLY A 200 6.41 8.21 20.46
N GLY A 201 5.58 8.11 21.47
CA GLY A 201 4.36 8.89 21.53
C GLY A 201 3.65 8.76 22.86
N SER A 202 2.59 9.54 23.00
CA SER A 202 1.69 9.52 24.14
C SER A 202 0.27 9.83 23.70
N GLY A 203 -0.69 9.35 24.49
CA GLY A 203 -2.11 9.54 24.25
C GLY A 203 -2.80 8.35 23.58
N GLY A 204 -4.12 8.48 23.46
CA GLY A 204 -5.00 7.39 23.07
C GLY A 204 -5.01 6.21 24.03
N PHE A 205 -5.60 5.11 23.56
CA PHE A 205 -5.68 3.86 24.31
C PHE A 205 -4.30 3.32 24.70
N LEU A 206 -3.29 3.48 23.84
CA LEU A 206 -1.94 2.94 24.04
C LEU A 206 -1.16 3.64 25.17
N GLY A 207 -1.54 4.87 25.55
CA GLY A 207 -0.79 5.69 26.48
C GLY A 207 0.59 6.09 25.94
N SER A 208 1.52 6.36 26.86
CA SER A 208 2.92 6.63 26.48
C SER A 208 3.61 5.35 26.01
N TYR A 209 4.39 5.44 24.95
CA TYR A 209 5.16 4.32 24.42
C TYR A 209 6.47 4.76 23.76
N LEU A 210 7.43 3.84 23.74
CA LEU A 210 8.67 3.94 22.98
C LEU A 210 8.87 2.64 22.21
N GLY A 211 9.28 2.73 20.95
CA GLY A 211 9.44 1.58 20.09
C GLY A 211 10.68 1.66 19.22
N VAL A 212 11.23 0.49 18.94
CA VAL A 212 12.37 0.29 18.04
C VAL A 212 11.97 -0.72 16.98
N SER A 213 12.25 -0.40 15.72
CA SER A 213 12.17 -1.38 14.62
C SER A 213 13.56 -1.73 14.12
N TYR A 214 13.82 -3.01 13.85
CA TYR A 214 15.10 -3.50 13.34
C TYR A 214 14.89 -4.31 12.06
N SER A 215 15.59 -3.98 10.97
CA SER A 215 15.49 -4.69 9.68
C SER A 215 16.79 -5.42 9.35
N PRO A 216 16.96 -6.69 9.78
CA PRO A 216 18.21 -7.42 9.58
C PRO A 216 18.45 -7.83 8.12
N ILE A 217 17.37 -8.14 7.37
CA ILE A 217 17.45 -8.58 5.97
C ILE A 217 16.59 -7.64 5.14
N SER A 218 17.15 -7.06 4.08
CA SER A 218 16.41 -6.21 3.15
C SER A 218 16.90 -6.39 1.71
N LYS A 219 16.90 -7.63 1.24
CA LYS A 219 17.18 -7.97 -0.16
C LYS A 219 16.01 -7.60 -1.05
N LYS A 220 16.28 -7.41 -2.34
CA LYS A 220 15.26 -7.12 -3.37
C LYS A 220 14.07 -8.10 -3.33
N HIS A 221 14.34 -9.36 -3.00
CA HIS A 221 13.35 -10.44 -2.99
C HIS A 221 12.96 -10.97 -1.61
N CYS A 222 13.61 -10.51 -0.54
CA CYS A 222 13.34 -10.93 0.84
C CYS A 222 13.63 -9.78 1.79
N SER A 223 12.61 -9.30 2.50
CA SER A 223 12.78 -8.27 3.51
C SER A 223 12.13 -8.66 4.82
N THR A 224 12.82 -8.42 5.93
CA THR A 224 12.35 -8.71 7.28
C THR A 224 12.54 -7.47 8.16
N THR A 225 11.53 -7.18 8.98
CA THR A 225 11.57 -6.11 9.97
C THR A 225 10.95 -6.63 11.26
N LEU A 226 11.70 -6.55 12.35
CA LEU A 226 11.27 -6.83 13.71
C LEU A 226 10.89 -5.52 14.41
N PHE A 227 9.97 -5.61 15.35
CA PHE A 227 9.44 -4.50 16.11
C PHE A 227 9.42 -4.86 17.58
N LEU A 228 9.89 -3.94 18.42
CA LEU A 228 9.82 -4.02 19.87
C LEU A 228 9.25 -2.70 20.38
N ASP A 229 8.13 -2.78 21.10
CA ASP A 229 7.44 -1.62 21.68
C ASP A 229 7.34 -1.79 23.19
N GLY A 230 7.78 -0.79 23.94
CA GLY A 230 7.50 -0.64 25.36
C GLY A 230 6.38 0.36 25.58
N PHE A 231 5.22 -0.13 26.00
CA PHE A 231 4.08 0.68 26.42
C PHE A 231 4.12 0.85 27.94
N PHE A 232 4.22 2.09 28.41
CA PHE A 232 4.30 2.36 29.85
C PHE A 232 3.06 1.88 30.62
N LYS A 233 1.88 1.89 29.97
CA LYS A 233 0.62 1.41 30.57
C LYS A 233 0.31 -0.06 30.28
N HIS A 234 0.82 -0.62 29.19
CA HIS A 234 0.32 -1.88 28.63
C HIS A 234 1.41 -2.93 28.41
N GLY A 235 2.62 -2.74 28.96
CA GLY A 235 3.69 -3.73 28.88
C GLY A 235 4.43 -3.72 27.55
N ILE A 236 4.86 -4.89 27.08
CA ILE A 236 5.74 -5.02 25.91
C ILE A 236 4.96 -5.59 24.71
N GLY A 237 5.20 -5.00 23.55
CA GLY A 237 4.74 -5.48 22.25
C GLY A 237 5.91 -5.96 21.37
N LEU A 238 5.69 -7.04 20.64
CA LEU A 238 6.59 -7.62 19.67
C LEU A 238 5.88 -7.76 18.33
N GLY A 239 6.54 -7.36 17.25
CA GLY A 239 6.02 -7.55 15.91
C GLY A 239 7.07 -8.01 14.93
N TYR A 240 6.61 -8.63 13.84
CA TYR A 240 7.46 -8.92 12.69
C TYR A 240 6.70 -8.61 11.40
N ASN A 241 7.44 -8.21 10.38
CA ASN A 241 6.98 -7.98 9.02
C ASN A 241 7.96 -8.67 8.07
N MET A 242 7.44 -9.51 7.20
CA MET A 242 8.21 -10.32 6.28
C MET A 242 7.59 -10.22 4.89
N ARG A 243 8.44 -10.01 3.89
CA ARG A 243 8.04 -10.04 2.48
C ARG A 243 9.00 -10.94 1.72
N PHE A 244 8.42 -11.85 0.95
CA PHE A 244 9.12 -12.67 -0.02
C PHE A 244 8.58 -12.41 -1.41
N SER A 245 9.43 -12.46 -2.42
CA SER A 245 9.01 -12.46 -3.82
C SER A 245 9.89 -13.38 -4.64
N SER A 246 9.34 -13.96 -5.71
CA SER A 246 10.13 -14.78 -6.65
C SER A 246 11.15 -13.92 -7.40
N GLN A 247 12.30 -14.53 -7.73
CA GLN A 247 13.32 -13.89 -8.56
C GLN A 247 12.88 -13.79 -10.02
N GLU A 248 12.28 -14.86 -10.56
CA GLU A 248 11.80 -14.92 -11.95
C GLU A 248 10.63 -13.97 -12.20
N ASN A 249 9.71 -13.88 -11.23
CA ASN A 249 8.56 -12.99 -11.32
C ASN A 249 8.32 -12.24 -10.00
N PRO A 250 8.82 -10.99 -9.86
CA PRO A 250 8.66 -10.20 -8.64
C PRO A 250 7.20 -9.88 -8.27
N SER A 251 6.24 -10.03 -9.19
CA SER A 251 4.81 -9.91 -8.86
C SER A 251 4.33 -11.05 -7.98
N ASN A 252 5.03 -12.20 -8.02
CA ASN A 252 4.72 -13.35 -7.20
C ASN A 252 5.33 -13.14 -5.82
N ALA A 253 4.49 -12.77 -4.85
CA ALA A 253 4.94 -12.33 -3.55
C ALA A 253 4.04 -12.83 -2.43
N ILE A 254 4.63 -12.98 -1.24
CA ILE A 254 3.96 -13.25 0.02
C ILE A 254 4.38 -12.15 1.00
N ASN A 255 3.41 -11.52 1.65
CA ASN A 255 3.59 -10.57 2.73
C ASN A 255 2.98 -11.15 4.00
N ILE A 256 3.71 -11.11 5.11
CA ILE A 256 3.26 -11.59 6.42
C ILE A 256 3.62 -10.54 7.46
N LYS A 257 2.66 -10.16 8.28
CA LYS A 257 2.81 -9.23 9.38
C LYS A 257 2.14 -9.82 10.61
N SER A 258 2.88 -9.91 11.71
CA SER A 258 2.31 -10.31 12.99
C SER A 258 2.70 -9.32 14.08
N TYR A 259 1.82 -9.15 15.03
CA TYR A 259 2.02 -8.35 16.22
C TYR A 259 1.40 -9.04 17.42
N TYR A 260 2.11 -9.04 18.53
CA TYR A 260 1.70 -9.58 19.81
C TYR A 260 2.04 -8.56 20.89
N ALA A 261 1.11 -8.29 21.80
CA ALA A 261 1.38 -7.48 22.98
C ALA A 261 0.72 -8.13 24.19
N HIS A 262 1.50 -8.29 25.25
CA HIS A 262 0.99 -8.76 26.53
C HIS A 262 0.49 -7.56 27.34
N ARG A 263 -0.83 -7.39 27.42
CA ARG A 263 -1.41 -6.24 28.12
C ARG A 263 -1.48 -6.50 29.61
N LEU A 264 -0.64 -5.80 30.35
CA LEU A 264 -0.77 -5.61 31.79
C LEU A 264 -1.85 -4.54 32.00
N ALA A 265 -3.11 -4.91 32.19
CA ALA A 265 -4.17 -3.93 32.31
C ALA A 265 -4.17 -3.25 33.68
N ILE A 266 -3.92 -1.94 33.72
CA ILE A 266 -4.21 -1.09 34.89
C ILE A 266 -5.71 -0.73 34.94
N ASP A 267 -6.37 -0.67 33.77
CA ASP A 267 -7.73 -0.12 33.60
C ASP A 267 -8.81 -1.17 33.24
N SER A 268 -8.50 -2.48 33.24
CA SER A 268 -9.49 -3.54 32.99
C SER A 268 -9.30 -4.75 33.90
N SER A 269 -10.34 -5.57 34.05
CA SER A 269 -10.47 -6.67 35.03
C SER A 269 -9.55 -7.89 34.81
N GLY A 270 -8.33 -7.69 34.30
CA GLY A 270 -7.33 -8.73 34.08
C GLY A 270 -6.36 -8.42 32.94
N ALA A 271 -5.18 -9.05 33.00
CA ALA A 271 -4.23 -9.05 31.89
C ALA A 271 -4.83 -9.77 30.67
N LYS A 272 -4.60 -9.23 29.46
CA LYS A 272 -5.15 -9.79 28.22
C LYS A 272 -4.12 -9.75 27.11
N ASP A 273 -3.87 -10.88 26.48
CA ASP A 273 -3.02 -10.94 25.30
C ASP A 273 -3.73 -10.36 24.08
N ARG A 274 -3.05 -9.44 23.40
CA ARG A 274 -3.49 -8.84 22.14
C ARG A 274 -2.63 -9.37 21.02
N TYR A 275 -3.23 -9.89 19.96
CA TYR A 275 -2.48 -10.40 18.82
C TYR A 275 -3.19 -10.09 17.53
N ARG A 276 -2.40 -9.86 16.48
CA ARG A 276 -2.87 -9.64 15.13
C ARG A 276 -1.89 -10.22 14.13
N LEU A 277 -2.39 -11.08 13.26
CA LEU A 277 -1.67 -11.69 12.15
C LEU A 277 -2.41 -11.32 10.85
N HIS A 278 -1.67 -10.75 9.91
CA HIS A 278 -2.16 -10.34 8.60
C HIS A 278 -1.17 -10.77 7.54
N GLY A 279 -1.66 -11.19 6.39
CA GLY A 279 -0.79 -11.35 5.24
C GLY A 279 -1.56 -11.49 3.95
N ASP A 280 -0.86 -11.25 2.84
CA ASP A 280 -1.40 -11.39 1.50
C ASP A 280 -0.39 -12.11 0.61
N PHE A 281 -0.92 -12.82 -0.37
CA PHE A 281 -0.10 -13.49 -1.37
C PHE A 281 -0.71 -13.32 -2.76
N THR A 282 0.16 -13.33 -3.76
CA THR A 282 -0.23 -13.26 -5.16
C THR A 282 0.72 -14.12 -5.96
N PHE A 283 0.16 -14.98 -6.82
CA PHE A 283 0.89 -15.85 -7.72
C PHE A 283 0.21 -15.82 -9.08
N SER A 284 0.95 -15.42 -10.10
CA SER A 284 0.49 -15.42 -11.48
C SER A 284 1.38 -16.33 -12.31
N LYS A 285 0.75 -17.22 -13.08
CA LYS A 285 1.42 -18.05 -14.08
C LYS A 285 0.50 -18.16 -15.30
N GLU A 286 0.96 -17.61 -16.43
CA GLU A 286 0.25 -17.62 -17.71
C GLU A 286 -1.20 -17.08 -17.61
N ARG A 287 -2.19 -17.97 -17.67
CA ARG A 287 -3.63 -17.66 -17.66
C ARG A 287 -4.26 -17.76 -16.27
N ALA A 288 -3.50 -18.28 -15.29
CA ALA A 288 -3.97 -18.50 -13.93
C ALA A 288 -3.38 -17.45 -12.98
N HIS A 289 -4.24 -16.95 -12.09
CA HIS A 289 -3.88 -15.98 -11.07
C HIS A 289 -4.53 -16.39 -9.75
N LEU A 290 -3.68 -16.76 -8.79
CA LEU A 290 -4.02 -17.14 -7.43
C LEU A 290 -3.65 -15.99 -6.50
N ALA A 291 -4.60 -15.45 -5.76
CA ALA A 291 -4.36 -14.40 -4.79
C ALA A 291 -5.22 -14.63 -3.55
N GLY A 292 -4.70 -14.23 -2.39
CA GLY A 292 -5.45 -14.34 -1.15
C GLY A 292 -4.91 -13.43 -0.06
N GLU A 293 -5.72 -13.26 0.97
CA GLU A 293 -5.42 -12.47 2.14
C GLU A 293 -5.95 -13.18 3.39
N PHE A 294 -5.18 -13.16 4.47
CA PHE A 294 -5.58 -13.74 5.75
C PHE A 294 -5.49 -12.70 6.86
N HIS A 295 -6.50 -12.72 7.73
CA HIS A 295 -6.65 -11.79 8.84
C HIS A 295 -7.06 -12.55 10.10
N LEU A 296 -6.21 -12.51 11.12
CA LEU A 296 -6.49 -13.03 12.46
C LEU A 296 -6.21 -11.91 13.47
N SER A 297 -7.17 -11.64 14.35
CA SER A 297 -7.06 -10.65 15.41
C SER A 297 -7.92 -11.09 16.59
N ASP A 298 -7.45 -10.83 17.80
CA ASP A 298 -8.22 -11.16 19.01
C ASP A 298 -9.50 -10.34 19.15
N SER A 299 -9.47 -9.04 18.78
CA SER A 299 -10.64 -8.16 18.87
C SER A 299 -10.58 -6.95 17.92
N TRP A 300 -11.70 -6.21 17.82
CA TRP A 300 -11.79 -5.01 16.98
C TRP A 300 -10.95 -3.85 17.54
N GLU A 301 -10.82 -3.75 18.87
CA GLU A 301 -10.00 -2.73 19.52
C GLU A 301 -8.53 -2.84 19.08
N THR A 302 -8.01 -4.07 19.03
CA THR A 302 -6.65 -4.36 18.53
C THR A 302 -6.44 -3.88 17.09
N VAL A 303 -7.49 -3.90 16.27
CA VAL A 303 -7.42 -3.44 14.88
C VAL A 303 -7.28 -1.91 14.81
N VAL A 304 -7.97 -1.20 15.68
CA VAL A 304 -8.04 0.27 15.72
C VAL A 304 -6.86 0.89 16.50
N ASP A 305 -6.39 0.19 17.53
CA ASP A 305 -5.43 0.73 18.48
C ASP A 305 -3.98 0.44 18.12
N ILE A 306 -3.67 -0.70 17.47
CA ILE A 306 -2.27 -1.06 17.15
C ILE A 306 -1.77 -0.32 15.90
N PHE A 307 -1.09 0.80 16.16
CA PHE A 307 -0.22 1.65 15.33
C PHE A 307 -0.45 1.75 13.80
N PRO A 308 -0.95 2.90 13.29
CA PRO A 308 -1.15 3.10 11.85
C PRO A 308 0.10 3.42 11.02
N ASN A 309 1.21 3.94 11.58
CA ASN A 309 2.23 4.62 10.75
C ASN A 309 3.44 3.79 10.31
N ASN A 310 3.93 2.84 11.13
CA ASN A 310 5.05 1.94 10.73
C ASN A 310 4.63 0.48 10.62
N PHE A 311 3.51 0.12 11.23
CA PHE A 311 2.85 -1.17 11.12
C PHE A 311 1.46 -0.95 10.50
N SER A 312 1.40 -0.22 9.37
CA SER A 312 0.14 -0.05 8.63
C SER A 312 -0.36 -1.43 8.19
N LEU A 313 -1.29 -1.95 8.97
CA LEU A 313 -2.06 -3.14 8.67
C LEU A 313 -3.30 -2.69 7.94
N LYS A 314 -3.64 -3.37 6.85
CA LYS A 314 -4.92 -3.14 6.18
C LYS A 314 -6.05 -3.37 7.19
N ASN A 315 -7.15 -2.61 7.07
CA ASN A 315 -8.35 -2.87 7.85
C ASN A 315 -8.72 -4.36 7.72
N THR A 316 -9.11 -5.00 8.82
CA THR A 316 -9.36 -6.44 8.83
C THR A 316 -10.53 -6.80 7.91
N GLY A 317 -10.21 -7.45 6.79
CA GLY A 317 -11.18 -8.02 5.86
C GLY A 317 -11.50 -9.48 6.20
N PRO A 318 -12.37 -10.13 5.41
CA PRO A 318 -12.51 -11.58 5.48
C PRO A 318 -11.18 -12.26 5.09
N THR A 319 -10.92 -13.44 5.66
CA THR A 319 -9.83 -14.29 5.15
C THR A 319 -10.33 -14.94 3.87
N GLU A 320 -9.72 -14.58 2.73
CA GLU A 320 -10.17 -14.99 1.41
C GLU A 320 -9.03 -15.50 0.54
N VAL A 321 -9.33 -16.49 -0.30
CA VAL A 321 -8.44 -16.99 -1.35
C VAL A 321 -9.24 -17.08 -2.63
N SER A 322 -8.65 -16.60 -3.73
CA SER A 322 -9.26 -16.62 -5.04
C SER A 322 -8.30 -17.16 -6.09
N LEU A 323 -8.80 -18.08 -6.89
CA LEU A 323 -8.15 -18.57 -8.10
C LEU A 323 -8.95 -18.09 -9.29
N SER A 324 -8.33 -17.29 -10.16
CA SER A 324 -8.91 -16.82 -11.40
C SER A 324 -8.18 -17.40 -12.60
N TRP A 325 -8.95 -17.73 -13.63
CA TRP A 325 -8.46 -18.24 -14.89
C TRP A 325 -9.06 -17.43 -16.03
N ARG A 326 -8.21 -16.91 -16.91
CA ARG A 326 -8.64 -16.07 -18.03
C ARG A 326 -8.14 -16.64 -19.35
N ASP A 327 -9.08 -16.94 -20.23
CA ASP A 327 -8.85 -17.33 -21.61
C ASP A 327 -9.52 -16.33 -22.57
N ASN A 328 -9.38 -16.57 -23.87
CA ASN A 328 -9.96 -15.73 -24.91
C ASN A 328 -11.49 -15.74 -24.92
N ASN A 329 -12.12 -16.86 -24.56
CA ASN A 329 -13.57 -17.03 -24.61
C ASN A 329 -14.23 -17.10 -23.22
N LEU A 330 -13.48 -17.47 -22.19
CA LEU A 330 -14.00 -17.76 -20.86
C LEU A 330 -13.17 -17.07 -19.76
N PHE A 331 -13.87 -16.71 -18.69
CA PHE A 331 -13.30 -16.25 -17.45
C PHE A 331 -13.88 -17.07 -16.31
N GLY A 332 -13.03 -17.80 -15.60
CA GLY A 332 -13.39 -18.56 -14.40
C GLY A 332 -12.83 -17.91 -13.16
N LYS A 333 -13.57 -17.91 -12.05
CA LYS A 333 -13.09 -17.49 -10.73
C LYS A 333 -13.65 -18.44 -9.67
N MET A 334 -12.78 -19.05 -8.88
CA MET A 334 -13.14 -19.77 -7.67
C MET A 334 -12.68 -18.94 -6.48
N THR A 335 -13.58 -18.67 -5.52
CA THR A 335 -13.30 -17.88 -4.33
C THR A 335 -13.69 -18.69 -3.10
N SER A 336 -12.87 -18.65 -2.07
CA SER A 336 -13.18 -19.21 -0.77
C SER A 336 -12.98 -18.11 0.26
N SER A 337 -13.99 -17.86 1.10
CA SER A 337 -13.96 -16.82 2.14
C SER A 337 -14.47 -17.41 3.45
N VAL A 338 -13.74 -17.19 4.54
CA VAL A 338 -14.03 -17.76 5.85
C VAL A 338 -13.99 -16.71 6.94
N LYS A 339 -14.93 -16.83 7.88
CA LYS A 339 -14.95 -16.01 9.09
C LYS A 339 -13.91 -16.56 10.07
N VAL A 340 -12.88 -15.78 10.33
CA VAL A 340 -11.84 -16.11 11.33
C VAL A 340 -12.06 -15.31 12.61
N ASN A 341 -12.49 -14.05 12.51
CA ASN A 341 -12.62 -13.16 13.66
C ASN A 341 -14.08 -13.01 14.10
N SER A 342 -14.34 -13.05 15.41
CA SER A 342 -15.69 -13.04 15.98
C SER A 342 -16.48 -11.75 15.71
N PHE A 343 -15.78 -10.61 15.66
CA PHE A 343 -16.34 -9.26 15.50
C PHE A 343 -16.67 -8.88 14.04
N GLN A 344 -16.44 -9.77 13.08
CA GLN A 344 -16.73 -9.52 11.67
C GLN A 344 -18.08 -10.12 11.25
N ASN A 345 -18.79 -9.40 10.37
CA ASN A 345 -19.86 -9.96 9.55
C ASN A 345 -19.23 -10.47 8.26
N VAL A 346 -19.42 -11.75 7.93
CA VAL A 346 -18.79 -12.34 6.73
C VAL A 346 -19.82 -13.19 6.00
N LYS A 347 -19.98 -12.90 4.71
CA LYS A 347 -20.54 -13.85 3.75
C LYS A 347 -19.43 -14.84 3.40
N GLN A 348 -19.48 -16.01 4.00
CA GLN A 348 -18.54 -17.09 3.72
C GLN A 348 -18.90 -17.74 2.39
N GLU A 349 -17.87 -18.08 1.63
CA GLU A 349 -17.95 -18.73 0.32
C GLU A 349 -17.14 -20.03 0.44
N LEU A 350 -17.78 -21.20 0.38
CA LEU A 350 -17.16 -22.48 0.75
C LEU A 350 -17.30 -23.60 -0.32
N PRO A 351 -16.50 -23.57 -1.41
CA PRO A 351 -16.10 -22.41 -2.19
C PRO A 351 -17.25 -21.90 -3.10
N GLN A 352 -17.06 -20.72 -3.70
CA GLN A 352 -17.92 -20.20 -4.75
C GLN A 352 -17.18 -20.14 -6.09
N ALA A 353 -17.74 -20.78 -7.12
CA ALA A 353 -17.26 -20.76 -8.49
C ALA A 353 -18.14 -19.84 -9.36
N ILE A 354 -17.49 -19.00 -10.17
CA ILE A 354 -18.11 -18.11 -11.16
C ILE A 354 -17.50 -18.44 -12.52
N LEU A 355 -18.36 -18.70 -13.50
CA LEU A 355 -17.98 -18.89 -14.89
C LEU A 355 -18.65 -17.83 -15.75
N HIS A 356 -17.87 -17.05 -16.47
CA HIS A 356 -18.34 -16.01 -17.36
C HIS A 356 -17.86 -16.27 -18.78
N HIS A 357 -18.81 -16.46 -19.69
CA HIS A 357 -18.52 -16.59 -21.11
C HIS A 357 -18.52 -15.20 -21.75
N ARG A 358 -17.47 -14.87 -22.51
CA ARG A 358 -17.40 -13.58 -23.20
C ARG A 358 -18.56 -13.45 -24.22
N PRO A 359 -18.97 -12.22 -24.58
CA PRO A 359 -20.06 -12.02 -25.51
C PRO A 359 -19.77 -12.73 -26.83
N VAL A 360 -20.61 -13.70 -27.22
CA VAL A 360 -20.47 -14.42 -28.49
C VAL A 360 -21.57 -14.01 -29.44
N ARG A 361 -21.17 -13.79 -30.69
CA ARG A 361 -22.08 -13.43 -31.78
C ARG A 361 -22.89 -14.66 -32.21
N ILE A 362 -24.21 -14.54 -32.20
CA ILE A 362 -25.09 -15.63 -32.65
C ILE A 362 -25.04 -15.72 -34.18
N ARG A 363 -24.21 -16.63 -34.71
CA ARG A 363 -24.04 -16.87 -36.15
C ARG A 363 -23.79 -15.55 -36.93
N ARG A 364 -24.52 -15.33 -38.04
CA ARG A 364 -24.46 -14.09 -38.85
C ARG A 364 -25.28 -12.94 -38.25
N SER A 365 -26.14 -13.20 -37.27
CA SER A 365 -26.90 -12.13 -36.62
C SER A 365 -25.94 -11.22 -35.85
N ARG A 366 -26.15 -9.90 -35.84
CA ARG A 366 -25.36 -8.96 -35.01
C ARG A 366 -25.84 -8.97 -33.54
N ILE A 367 -26.36 -10.11 -33.09
CA ILE A 367 -26.88 -10.33 -31.73
C ILE A 367 -25.78 -10.95 -30.91
N PHE A 368 -25.57 -10.41 -29.71
CA PHE A 368 -24.59 -10.90 -28.75
C PHE A 368 -25.28 -11.64 -27.61
N LEU A 369 -24.71 -12.78 -27.22
CA LEU A 369 -25.12 -13.57 -26.08
C LEU A 369 -24.02 -13.54 -25.01
N GLU A 370 -24.40 -13.14 -23.80
CA GLU A 370 -23.58 -13.17 -22.59
C GLU A 370 -24.19 -14.17 -21.60
N ASN A 371 -23.34 -15.05 -21.05
CA ASN A 371 -23.75 -16.06 -20.08
C ASN A 371 -22.86 -15.99 -18.85
N ARG A 372 -23.49 -16.06 -17.68
CA ARG A 372 -22.82 -16.12 -16.39
C ARG A 372 -23.44 -17.22 -15.54
N LEU A 373 -22.61 -18.15 -15.10
CA LEU A 373 -22.96 -19.19 -14.14
C LEU A 373 -22.25 -18.94 -12.83
N GLU A 374 -22.92 -19.18 -11.72
CA GLU A 374 -22.38 -18.99 -10.38
C GLU A 374 -22.92 -20.10 -9.47
N ALA A 375 -22.03 -20.82 -8.78
CA ALA A 375 -22.40 -21.93 -7.91
C ALA A 375 -21.53 -21.91 -6.66
N GLY A 376 -22.11 -22.11 -5.48
CA GLY A 376 -21.33 -22.23 -4.25
C GLY A 376 -22.19 -22.44 -3.02
N PHE A 377 -21.56 -22.93 -1.95
CA PHE A 377 -22.15 -22.92 -0.62
C PHE A 377 -21.90 -21.57 0.03
N LEU A 378 -22.96 -20.84 0.30
CA LEU A 378 -22.91 -19.52 0.91
C LEU A 378 -23.39 -19.63 2.35
N ASP A 379 -22.61 -19.07 3.26
CA ASP A 379 -22.92 -19.08 4.69
C ASP A 379 -22.69 -17.70 5.29
N PHE A 380 -23.77 -17.03 5.66
CA PHE A 380 -23.70 -15.69 6.23
C PHE A 380 -23.62 -15.79 7.76
N HIS A 381 -22.45 -15.43 8.28
CA HIS A 381 -22.20 -15.37 9.71
C HIS A 381 -22.18 -13.93 10.22
N PHE A 382 -23.10 -13.62 11.14
CA PHE A 382 -23.11 -12.36 11.86
C PHE A 382 -21.97 -12.30 12.88
N SER A 383 -21.53 -11.09 13.21
CA SER A 383 -20.61 -10.85 14.32
C SER A 383 -21.28 -11.26 15.63
N SER A 384 -20.49 -11.68 16.62
CA SER A 384 -21.01 -12.06 17.94
C SER A 384 -21.77 -10.93 18.66
N ASN A 385 -21.58 -9.69 18.21
CA ASN A 385 -22.12 -8.50 18.85
C ASN A 385 -23.42 -8.01 18.18
N ILE A 386 -23.85 -8.64 17.08
CA ILE A 386 -25.08 -8.27 16.38
C ILE A 386 -26.12 -9.36 16.60
N PRO A 387 -27.32 -9.02 17.09
CA PRO A 387 -28.40 -9.99 17.20
C PRO A 387 -28.86 -10.42 15.79
N GLY A 388 -28.72 -11.71 15.48
CA GLY A 388 -29.13 -12.29 14.20
C GLY A 388 -28.80 -13.77 14.14
N SER A 389 -29.61 -14.56 13.44
CA SER A 389 -29.33 -15.97 13.19
C SER A 389 -28.48 -16.12 11.93
N ASN A 390 -27.40 -16.89 12.01
CA ASN A 390 -26.62 -17.26 10.84
C ASN A 390 -27.49 -18.09 9.89
N PHE A 391 -27.24 -17.97 8.59
CA PHE A 391 -27.98 -18.72 7.58
C PHE A 391 -27.08 -19.15 6.44
N SER A 392 -27.36 -20.34 5.89
CA SER A 392 -26.56 -20.94 4.84
C SER A 392 -27.41 -21.66 3.81
N SER A 393 -26.93 -21.68 2.57
CA SER A 393 -27.61 -22.32 1.45
C SER A 393 -26.63 -22.60 0.31
N TRP A 394 -26.76 -23.74 -0.35
CA TRP A 394 -26.19 -23.91 -1.68
C TRP A 394 -26.96 -23.01 -2.63
N ARG A 395 -26.23 -22.17 -3.36
CA ARG A 395 -26.79 -21.23 -4.32
C ARG A 395 -26.23 -21.51 -5.71
N PHE A 396 -27.14 -21.78 -6.65
CA PHE A 396 -26.83 -21.94 -8.06
C PHE A 396 -27.55 -20.85 -8.85
N SER A 397 -26.82 -20.04 -9.61
CA SER A 397 -27.37 -18.95 -10.38
C SER A 397 -26.91 -19.05 -11.84
N SER A 398 -27.87 -18.87 -12.74
CA SER A 398 -27.64 -18.75 -14.17
C SER A 398 -28.23 -17.44 -14.65
N ALA A 399 -27.41 -16.59 -15.26
CA ALA A 399 -27.82 -15.32 -15.85
C ALA A 399 -27.45 -15.28 -17.33
N HIS A 400 -28.44 -14.99 -18.16
CA HIS A 400 -28.32 -14.91 -19.60
C HIS A 400 -28.74 -13.52 -20.07
N LYS A 401 -27.97 -12.92 -20.98
CA LYS A 401 -28.29 -11.63 -21.57
C LYS A 401 -28.08 -11.68 -23.07
N VAL A 402 -29.10 -11.22 -23.80
CA VAL A 402 -29.10 -11.08 -25.25
C VAL A 402 -29.30 -9.62 -25.60
N TYR A 403 -28.45 -9.06 -26.47
CA TYR A 403 -28.58 -7.67 -26.90
C TYR A 403 -28.09 -7.44 -28.32
N ARG A 404 -28.55 -6.34 -28.91
CA ARG A 404 -28.13 -5.90 -30.24
C ARG A 404 -28.19 -4.38 -30.31
N GLY A 405 -27.12 -3.75 -30.80
CA GLY A 405 -27.14 -2.33 -31.17
C GLY A 405 -27.84 -2.13 -32.51
N LEU A 406 -28.88 -1.29 -32.53
CA LEU A 406 -29.58 -0.84 -33.72
C LEU A 406 -29.22 0.62 -33.97
N VAL A 407 -28.52 0.89 -35.06
CA VAL A 407 -28.22 2.26 -35.50
C VAL A 407 -29.48 2.82 -36.17
N LEU A 408 -30.08 3.82 -35.54
CA LEU A 408 -31.21 4.60 -36.04
C LEU A 408 -30.69 5.93 -36.63
N PRO A 409 -31.48 6.66 -37.43
CA PRO A 409 -31.00 7.86 -38.12
C PRO A 409 -30.42 8.95 -37.20
N ILE A 410 -30.92 9.05 -35.97
CA ILE A 410 -30.55 10.13 -35.02
C ILE A 410 -29.75 9.56 -33.84
N GLY A 411 -29.59 8.24 -33.70
CA GLY A 411 -28.96 7.66 -32.52
C GLY A 411 -28.83 6.14 -32.57
N THR A 412 -28.38 5.53 -31.47
CA THR A 412 -28.29 4.08 -31.33
C THR A 412 -29.25 3.60 -30.27
N LEU A 413 -30.13 2.67 -30.64
CA LEU A 413 -31.01 1.95 -29.71
C LEU A 413 -30.41 0.58 -29.42
N THR A 414 -30.20 0.27 -28.15
CA THR A 414 -29.69 -1.03 -27.70
C THR A 414 -30.78 -1.73 -26.88
N PRO A 415 -31.67 -2.50 -27.52
CA PRO A 415 -32.51 -3.44 -26.81
C PRO A 415 -31.66 -4.56 -26.19
N SER A 416 -31.98 -4.91 -24.95
CA SER A 416 -31.44 -6.06 -24.26
C SER A 416 -32.54 -6.80 -23.50
N LEU A 417 -32.50 -8.12 -23.59
CA LEU A 417 -33.34 -9.04 -22.84
C LEU A 417 -32.42 -9.87 -21.95
N SER A 418 -32.70 -9.92 -20.66
CA SER A 418 -31.95 -10.77 -19.75
C SER A 418 -32.87 -11.59 -18.85
N GLY A 419 -32.38 -12.76 -18.44
CA GLY A 419 -33.10 -13.67 -17.55
C GLY A 419 -32.12 -14.22 -16.53
N THR A 420 -32.53 -14.22 -15.27
CA THR A 420 -31.77 -14.80 -14.17
C THR A 420 -32.60 -15.85 -13.45
N ALA A 421 -32.00 -17.02 -13.26
CA ALA A 421 -32.53 -18.11 -12.45
C ALA A 421 -31.60 -18.34 -11.27
N ILE A 422 -32.16 -18.50 -10.07
CA ILE A 422 -31.41 -18.83 -8.86
C ILE A 422 -32.11 -19.98 -8.14
N TYR A 423 -31.38 -21.03 -7.82
CA TYR A 423 -31.84 -22.14 -6.99
C TYR A 423 -31.13 -22.09 -5.64
N TYR A 424 -31.91 -22.27 -4.56
CA TYR A 424 -31.42 -22.34 -3.18
C TYR A 424 -31.83 -23.66 -2.53
N THR A 425 -30.90 -24.34 -1.88
CA THR A 425 -31.25 -25.56 -1.12
C THR A 425 -32.02 -25.29 0.16
N ARG A 426 -31.85 -24.08 0.73
CA ARG A 426 -32.51 -23.64 1.96
C ARG A 426 -33.11 -22.25 1.79
N MET A 427 -34.32 -22.08 2.32
CA MET A 427 -35.11 -20.83 2.31
C MET A 427 -35.39 -20.34 3.72
N LEU A 428 -35.75 -19.05 3.89
CA LEU A 428 -36.24 -18.55 5.18
C LEU A 428 -37.60 -19.18 5.52
N SER A 429 -38.50 -19.24 4.54
CA SER A 429 -39.81 -19.85 4.71
C SER A 429 -39.77 -21.33 4.31
N PRO A 430 -40.15 -22.28 5.20
CA PRO A 430 -40.03 -23.71 4.93
C PRO A 430 -40.94 -24.20 3.79
N ASN A 431 -41.98 -23.44 3.43
CA ASN A 431 -42.94 -23.79 2.38
C ASN A 431 -42.67 -23.06 1.05
N ALA A 432 -41.61 -22.24 0.96
CA ALA A 432 -41.31 -21.49 -0.25
C ALA A 432 -40.68 -22.39 -1.33
N ALA A 433 -40.96 -22.09 -2.60
CA ALA A 433 -40.34 -22.82 -3.71
C ALA A 433 -38.85 -22.51 -3.79
N HIS A 434 -38.03 -23.52 -4.09
CA HIS A 434 -36.56 -23.40 -4.06
C HIS A 434 -35.93 -22.60 -5.22
N CYS A 435 -36.73 -22.20 -6.21
CA CYS A 435 -36.27 -21.55 -7.43
C CYS A 435 -36.85 -20.14 -7.56
N GLN A 436 -35.98 -19.17 -7.79
CA GLN A 436 -36.30 -17.77 -8.02
C GLN A 436 -35.97 -17.40 -9.46
N LEU A 437 -36.96 -16.88 -10.19
CA LEU A 437 -36.81 -16.47 -11.59
C LEU A 437 -37.16 -14.99 -11.71
N SER A 438 -36.36 -14.25 -12.50
CA SER A 438 -36.66 -12.88 -12.90
C SER A 438 -36.17 -12.62 -14.33
N GLY A 439 -37.03 -12.01 -15.14
CA GLY A 439 -36.68 -11.50 -16.46
C GLY A 439 -36.54 -9.98 -16.42
N SER A 440 -35.71 -9.43 -17.29
CA SER A 440 -35.64 -8.00 -17.49
C SER A 440 -35.51 -7.63 -18.97
N LEU A 441 -36.20 -6.55 -19.31
CA LEU A 441 -36.16 -5.92 -20.63
C LEU A 441 -35.59 -4.52 -20.45
N SER A 442 -34.55 -4.20 -21.20
CA SER A 442 -33.94 -2.88 -21.17
C SER A 442 -33.76 -2.32 -22.57
N PHE A 443 -34.12 -1.04 -22.73
CA PHE A 443 -33.90 -0.26 -23.94
C PHE A 443 -33.01 0.92 -23.58
N ASP A 444 -31.83 1.04 -24.18
CA ASP A 444 -30.95 2.21 -24.04
C ASP A 444 -30.86 2.94 -25.39
N TYR A 445 -31.41 4.15 -25.46
CA TYR A 445 -31.35 5.00 -26.64
C TYR A 445 -30.43 6.19 -26.37
N ARG A 446 -29.41 6.35 -27.23
CA ARG A 446 -28.40 7.41 -27.12
C ARG A 446 -28.23 8.13 -28.44
N VAL A 447 -28.18 9.45 -28.39
CA VAL A 447 -27.91 10.33 -29.53
C VAL A 447 -26.53 10.95 -29.33
N ALA A 448 -25.61 10.84 -30.26
CA ALA A 448 -24.29 11.47 -30.12
C ALA A 448 -24.21 12.72 -31.01
N LEU A 449 -24.31 13.90 -30.39
CA LEU A 449 -24.10 15.18 -31.06
C LEU A 449 -22.68 15.65 -30.79
N GLN A 450 -21.96 16.07 -31.83
CA GLN A 450 -20.61 16.59 -31.69
C GLN A 450 -20.46 17.92 -32.39
N LYS A 451 -19.69 18.82 -31.76
CA LYS A 451 -19.27 20.10 -32.34
C LYS A 451 -17.78 20.28 -32.12
N GLU A 452 -17.07 20.56 -33.20
CA GLU A 452 -15.65 20.84 -33.17
C GLU A 452 -15.43 22.36 -33.11
N TYR A 453 -14.57 22.77 -32.17
CA TYR A 453 -14.02 24.10 -32.04
C TYR A 453 -12.51 24.04 -32.34
N ARG A 454 -11.87 25.19 -32.55
CA ARG A 454 -10.44 25.27 -32.91
C ARG A 454 -9.51 24.45 -31.99
N HIS A 455 -9.81 24.41 -30.69
CA HIS A 455 -8.99 23.75 -29.67
C HIS A 455 -9.73 22.70 -28.83
N ALA A 456 -11.04 22.54 -29.02
CA ALA A 456 -11.88 21.66 -28.21
C ALA A 456 -12.89 20.89 -29.08
N ARG A 457 -13.19 19.64 -28.71
CA ARG A 457 -14.33 18.88 -29.23
C ARG A 457 -15.37 18.74 -28.14
N HIS A 458 -16.57 19.23 -28.38
CA HIS A 458 -17.69 19.09 -27.46
C HIS A 458 -18.61 17.97 -27.96
N ILE A 459 -18.86 16.98 -27.12
CA ILE A 459 -19.76 15.86 -27.37
C ILE A 459 -20.91 15.98 -26.38
N VAL A 460 -22.13 15.98 -26.88
CA VAL A 460 -23.35 15.98 -26.10
C VAL A 460 -24.15 14.74 -26.46
N GLU A 461 -24.40 13.90 -25.46
CA GLU A 461 -25.05 12.60 -25.57
C GLU A 461 -26.37 12.59 -24.77
N PRO A 462 -27.49 13.08 -25.34
CA PRO A 462 -28.80 12.84 -24.76
C PRO A 462 -29.08 11.33 -24.71
N PHE A 463 -29.64 10.86 -23.60
CA PHE A 463 -29.97 9.46 -23.44
C PHE A 463 -31.33 9.25 -22.78
N CYS A 464 -31.96 8.14 -23.17
CA CYS A 464 -33.19 7.63 -22.57
C CYS A 464 -33.00 6.12 -22.37
N SER A 465 -33.04 5.67 -21.12
CA SER A 465 -32.89 4.27 -20.76
C SER A 465 -34.11 3.80 -19.98
N PHE A 466 -34.80 2.79 -20.51
CA PHE A 466 -35.91 2.14 -19.84
C PHE A 466 -35.47 0.74 -19.39
N LEU A 467 -35.82 0.37 -18.16
CA LEU A 467 -35.58 -0.94 -17.57
C LEU A 467 -36.89 -1.43 -16.94
N LYS A 468 -37.34 -2.61 -17.38
CA LYS A 468 -38.49 -3.31 -16.78
C LYS A 468 -38.03 -4.67 -16.27
N THR A 469 -38.13 -4.90 -14.97
CA THR A 469 -37.96 -6.23 -14.37
C THR A 469 -39.32 -6.85 -14.08
N THR A 470 -39.46 -8.14 -14.37
CA THR A 470 -40.70 -8.87 -14.06
C THR A 470 -40.82 -9.06 -12.56
N ARG A 471 -42.06 -9.19 -12.07
CA ARG A 471 -42.31 -9.65 -10.70
C ARG A 471 -41.61 -11.00 -10.50
N PRO A 472 -40.75 -11.16 -9.48
CA PRO A 472 -40.10 -12.43 -9.22
C PRO A 472 -41.13 -13.48 -8.79
N VAL A 473 -40.79 -14.76 -9.00
CA VAL A 473 -41.63 -15.89 -8.57
C VAL A 473 -41.77 -15.95 -7.05
N LEU A 474 -40.68 -15.67 -6.33
CA LEU A 474 -40.65 -15.60 -4.87
C LEU A 474 -40.69 -14.14 -4.43
N SER A 475 -41.36 -13.85 -3.31
CA SER A 475 -41.27 -12.53 -2.68
C SER A 475 -39.85 -12.28 -2.15
N SER A 476 -39.50 -11.01 -1.92
CA SER A 476 -38.16 -10.63 -1.43
C SER A 476 -37.81 -11.17 -0.04
N ASP A 477 -38.82 -11.67 0.69
CA ASP A 477 -38.71 -12.04 2.10
C ASP A 477 -38.60 -13.56 2.30
N GLU A 478 -38.73 -14.33 1.21
CA GLU A 478 -38.66 -15.79 1.20
C GLU A 478 -37.22 -16.35 1.07
N PRO A 479 -36.38 -15.87 0.12
CA PRO A 479 -35.01 -16.37 0.00
C PRO A 479 -34.03 -15.63 0.91
N HIS A 480 -32.94 -16.32 1.27
CA HIS A 480 -31.81 -15.68 1.94
C HIS A 480 -31.09 -14.71 0.99
N ILE A 481 -30.97 -13.45 1.38
CA ILE A 481 -30.25 -12.42 0.61
C ILE A 481 -28.77 -12.48 0.98
N PHE A 482 -27.95 -13.16 0.17
CA PHE A 482 -26.49 -13.19 0.34
C PHE A 482 -25.80 -12.02 -0.36
N SER A 483 -26.45 -11.45 -1.37
CA SER A 483 -25.95 -10.37 -2.19
C SER A 483 -27.08 -9.54 -2.79
N ILE A 484 -26.74 -8.38 -3.33
CA ILE A 484 -27.68 -7.52 -4.07
C ILE A 484 -28.37 -8.25 -5.23
N LYS A 485 -27.74 -9.31 -5.77
CA LYS A 485 -28.27 -10.10 -6.90
C LYS A 485 -29.37 -11.09 -6.49
N ASP A 486 -29.63 -11.25 -5.20
CA ASP A 486 -30.66 -12.14 -4.68
C ASP A 486 -31.98 -11.39 -4.41
N ALA A 487 -31.88 -10.07 -4.24
CA ALA A 487 -33.00 -9.19 -3.98
C ALA A 487 -33.70 -8.79 -5.29
N PHE A 488 -34.49 -9.71 -5.87
CA PHE A 488 -35.34 -9.38 -7.01
C PHE A 488 -36.61 -8.65 -6.58
N HIS A 489 -37.02 -7.68 -7.38
CA HIS A 489 -38.29 -6.98 -7.27
C HIS A 489 -38.76 -6.51 -8.65
N SER A 490 -40.06 -6.27 -8.82
CA SER A 490 -40.56 -5.56 -9.99
C SER A 490 -40.07 -4.12 -9.96
N ILE A 491 -39.54 -3.65 -11.08
CA ILE A 491 -39.03 -2.30 -11.23
C ILE A 491 -39.35 -1.88 -12.65
N ASN A 492 -40.14 -0.81 -12.79
CA ASN A 492 -40.34 -0.11 -14.05
C ASN A 492 -39.62 1.22 -13.96
N LEU A 493 -38.39 1.28 -14.45
CA LEU A 493 -37.49 2.41 -14.31
C LEU A 493 -37.26 3.11 -15.64
N LEU A 494 -37.26 4.43 -15.62
CA LEU A 494 -36.88 5.29 -16.74
C LEU A 494 -35.83 6.29 -16.28
N HIS A 495 -34.71 6.30 -16.99
CA HIS A 495 -33.69 7.34 -16.91
C HIS A 495 -33.76 8.20 -18.16
N VAL A 496 -33.92 9.51 -17.98
CA VAL A 496 -33.79 10.47 -19.08
C VAL A 496 -32.73 11.49 -18.69
N GLY A 497 -31.79 11.78 -19.57
CA GLY A 497 -30.69 12.66 -19.23
C GLY A 497 -29.84 13.10 -20.40
N LEU A 498 -28.77 13.77 -20.04
CA LEU A 498 -27.76 14.32 -20.93
C LEU A 498 -26.39 14.02 -20.35
N GLU A 499 -25.49 13.52 -21.17
CA GLU A 499 -24.06 13.47 -20.87
C GLU A 499 -23.34 14.47 -21.79
N SER A 500 -22.41 15.25 -21.27
CA SER A 500 -21.69 16.29 -22.00
C SER A 500 -20.21 16.17 -21.68
N LYS A 501 -19.38 16.03 -22.72
CA LYS A 501 -17.92 15.86 -22.63
C LYS A 501 -17.25 16.95 -23.47
N VAL A 502 -16.37 17.74 -22.85
CA VAL A 502 -15.53 18.72 -23.56
C VAL A 502 -14.10 18.19 -23.56
N LEU A 503 -13.66 17.71 -24.72
CA LEU A 503 -12.32 17.20 -24.95
C LEU A 503 -11.43 18.36 -25.44
N ASN A 504 -10.51 18.81 -24.60
CA ASN A 504 -9.56 19.86 -24.97
C ASN A 504 -8.23 19.24 -25.38
N LYS A 505 -7.52 19.83 -26.35
CA LYS A 505 -6.22 19.29 -26.81
C LYS A 505 -5.11 19.39 -25.74
N HIS A 506 -5.23 20.34 -24.81
CA HIS A 506 -4.17 20.70 -23.86
C HIS A 506 -4.56 20.55 -22.38
N SER A 507 -5.77 20.07 -22.08
CA SER A 507 -6.25 19.90 -20.71
C SER A 507 -6.97 18.58 -20.53
N THR A 508 -7.19 18.20 -19.28
CA THR A 508 -8.11 17.12 -18.94
C THR A 508 -9.52 17.46 -19.44
N PRO A 509 -10.31 16.44 -19.83
CA PRO A 509 -11.64 16.67 -20.35
C PRO A 509 -12.62 17.06 -19.24
N SER A 510 -13.50 18.02 -19.54
CA SER A 510 -14.63 18.33 -18.66
C SER A 510 -15.77 17.36 -18.93
N HIS A 511 -16.45 16.90 -17.88
CA HIS A 511 -17.58 15.97 -17.98
C HIS A 511 -18.74 16.46 -17.14
N LEU A 512 -19.95 16.37 -17.68
CA LEU A 512 -21.22 16.63 -17.00
C LEU A 512 -22.19 15.51 -17.38
N LYS A 513 -22.86 14.91 -16.40
CA LYS A 513 -23.97 13.99 -16.59
C LYS A 513 -25.12 14.43 -15.70
N LEU A 514 -26.24 14.76 -16.32
CA LEU A 514 -27.47 15.14 -15.65
C LEU A 514 -28.55 14.13 -16.05
N TRP A 515 -29.25 13.52 -15.10
CA TRP A 515 -30.33 12.59 -15.42
C TRP A 515 -31.41 12.58 -14.35
N THR A 516 -32.62 12.29 -14.79
CA THR A 516 -33.79 12.12 -13.94
C THR A 516 -34.17 10.65 -13.93
N THR A 517 -34.27 10.07 -12.74
CA THR A 517 -34.81 8.73 -12.52
C THR A 517 -36.28 8.83 -12.17
N TYR A 518 -37.11 8.12 -12.93
CA TYR A 518 -38.52 7.92 -12.67
C TYR A 518 -38.79 6.43 -12.46
N ILE A 519 -39.63 6.09 -11.48
CA ILE A 519 -40.09 4.73 -11.21
C ILE A 519 -41.61 4.72 -11.36
N PHE A 520 -42.12 3.88 -12.27
CA PHE A 520 -43.55 3.73 -12.54
C PHE A 520 -44.18 2.64 -11.68
N ASP A 521 -45.47 2.82 -11.35
CA ASP A 521 -46.35 1.80 -10.78
C ASP A 521 -45.88 1.13 -9.48
N GLU A 522 -44.99 1.79 -8.72
CA GLU A 522 -44.49 1.29 -7.44
C GLU A 522 -44.93 2.21 -6.28
N PRO A 523 -45.78 1.73 -5.35
CA PRO A 523 -46.37 2.58 -4.31
C PRO A 523 -45.33 3.09 -3.31
N HIS A 524 -44.32 2.28 -3.00
CA HIS A 524 -43.29 2.62 -2.02
C HIS A 524 -42.30 3.70 -2.52
N ALA A 525 -42.05 3.77 -3.82
CA ALA A 525 -41.19 4.77 -4.45
C ALA A 525 -41.91 6.08 -4.77
N LYS A 526 -43.25 6.12 -4.68
CA LYS A 526 -44.06 7.26 -5.11
C LYS A 526 -43.71 8.55 -4.36
N ASP A 527 -43.27 8.50 -3.12
CA ASP A 527 -43.00 9.72 -2.35
C ASP A 527 -41.62 10.34 -2.59
N THR A 528 -40.68 9.57 -3.14
CA THR A 528 -39.28 9.97 -3.31
C THR A 528 -38.87 10.11 -4.78
N PHE A 529 -39.64 9.56 -5.74
CA PHE A 529 -39.37 9.70 -7.16
C PHE A 529 -40.38 10.62 -7.85
N PRO A 530 -39.96 11.46 -8.82
CA PRO A 530 -38.67 11.42 -9.50
C PRO A 530 -37.51 12.05 -8.71
N LYS A 531 -36.30 11.55 -8.97
CA LYS A 531 -35.03 12.11 -8.50
C LYS A 531 -34.21 12.60 -9.67
N THR A 532 -33.46 13.69 -9.51
CA THR A 532 -32.53 14.19 -10.55
C THR A 532 -31.12 14.24 -10.00
N ALA A 533 -30.25 13.45 -10.61
CA ALA A 533 -28.85 13.36 -10.25
C ALA A 533 -27.99 14.12 -11.25
N CYS A 534 -26.92 14.70 -10.73
CA CYS A 534 -25.93 15.46 -11.45
C CYS A 534 -24.55 15.01 -11.01
N TRP A 535 -23.72 14.63 -11.97
CA TRP A 535 -22.31 14.42 -11.78
C TRP A 535 -21.56 15.37 -12.72
N PHE A 536 -20.63 16.17 -12.22
CA PHE A 536 -19.73 16.91 -13.09
C PHE A 536 -18.30 16.93 -12.54
N SER A 537 -17.35 17.00 -13.47
CA SER A 537 -15.93 17.24 -13.19
C SER A 537 -15.44 18.32 -14.14
N LEU A 538 -15.03 19.44 -13.58
CA LEU A 538 -14.60 20.64 -14.28
C LEU A 538 -13.15 20.98 -13.89
N PRO A 539 -12.18 20.70 -14.77
CA PRO A 539 -10.83 21.21 -14.61
C PRO A 539 -10.81 22.71 -14.90
N LEU A 540 -10.72 23.52 -13.86
CA LEU A 540 -10.62 24.98 -13.97
C LEU A 540 -9.25 25.38 -14.54
N THR A 541 -8.20 24.64 -14.19
CA THR A 541 -6.83 24.73 -14.75
C THR A 541 -6.17 23.34 -14.75
N LEU A 542 -4.91 23.22 -15.23
CA LEU A 542 -4.13 21.98 -15.12
C LEU A 542 -3.91 21.51 -13.66
N GLN A 543 -4.08 22.42 -12.71
CA GLN A 543 -3.75 22.28 -11.30
C GLN A 543 -4.98 22.37 -10.40
N ASN A 544 -6.17 22.60 -10.96
CA ASN A 544 -7.38 22.89 -10.21
C ASN A 544 -8.57 22.15 -10.81
N THR A 545 -9.20 21.29 -10.02
CA THR A 545 -10.36 20.49 -10.42
C THR A 545 -11.49 20.70 -9.42
N LEU A 546 -12.68 21.02 -9.93
CA LEU A 546 -13.92 21.04 -9.16
C LEU A 546 -14.78 19.86 -9.61
N SER A 547 -15.24 19.05 -8.67
CA SER A 547 -16.17 17.94 -8.95
C SER A 547 -17.41 18.02 -8.06
N LEU A 548 -18.55 17.63 -8.62
CA LEU A 548 -19.85 17.60 -7.96
C LEU A 548 -20.51 16.23 -8.19
N ASP A 549 -21.06 15.63 -7.13
CA ASP A 549 -22.03 14.53 -7.20
C ASP A 549 -23.22 14.90 -6.32
N ALA A 550 -24.36 15.18 -6.94
CA ALA A 550 -25.57 15.62 -6.25
C ALA A 550 -26.81 14.90 -6.78
N GLU A 551 -27.80 14.71 -5.93
CA GLU A 551 -29.11 14.17 -6.31
C GLU A 551 -30.21 14.93 -5.59
N TRP A 552 -31.24 15.34 -6.32
CA TRP A 552 -32.36 16.15 -5.84
C TRP A 552 -33.66 15.35 -5.86
N ILE A 553 -34.43 15.43 -4.77
CA ILE A 553 -35.74 14.80 -4.63
C ILE A 553 -36.81 15.85 -4.90
N TRP A 554 -37.45 15.80 -6.07
CA TRP A 554 -38.43 16.81 -6.48
C TRP A 554 -39.63 16.89 -5.52
N LYS A 555 -40.20 15.74 -5.15
CA LYS A 555 -41.40 15.68 -4.28
C LYS A 555 -41.17 16.17 -2.86
N LYS A 556 -39.94 16.09 -2.36
CA LYS A 556 -39.59 16.56 -1.02
C LYS A 556 -38.92 17.93 -1.04
N SER A 557 -38.57 18.46 -2.21
CA SER A 557 -37.85 19.73 -2.40
C SER A 557 -36.55 19.80 -1.59
N ARG A 558 -35.75 18.72 -1.62
CA ARG A 558 -34.50 18.61 -0.85
C ARG A 558 -33.46 17.79 -1.61
N TRP A 559 -32.19 18.05 -1.32
CA TRP A 559 -31.07 17.21 -1.76
C TRP A 559 -31.16 15.84 -1.09
N ASP A 560 -31.05 14.78 -1.87
CA ASP A 560 -30.83 13.43 -1.36
C ASP A 560 -29.39 13.35 -0.80
N HIS A 561 -28.44 13.70 -1.67
CA HIS A 561 -27.05 13.97 -1.35
C HIS A 561 -26.49 15.14 -2.15
N LEU A 562 -25.42 15.75 -1.61
CA LEU A 562 -24.63 16.76 -2.29
C LEU A 562 -23.16 16.60 -1.87
N ASN A 563 -22.29 16.25 -2.82
CA ASN A 563 -20.86 16.06 -2.65
C ASN A 563 -20.14 17.07 -3.54
N VAL A 564 -19.39 17.99 -2.93
CA VAL A 564 -18.55 18.95 -3.65
C VAL A 564 -17.11 18.65 -3.28
N ILE A 565 -16.25 18.48 -4.28
CA ILE A 565 -14.81 18.25 -4.09
C ILE A 565 -14.07 19.32 -4.88
N TRP A 566 -13.20 20.04 -4.19
CA TRP A 566 -12.29 21.00 -4.80
C TRP A 566 -10.85 20.59 -4.53
N GLU A 567 -10.10 20.34 -5.60
CA GLU A 567 -8.70 19.95 -5.57
C GLU A 567 -7.85 21.04 -6.22
N TRP A 568 -6.81 21.48 -5.53
CA TRP A 568 -5.90 22.51 -6.01
C TRP A 568 -4.45 22.15 -5.68
N ILE A 569 -3.62 21.97 -6.71
CA ILE A 569 -2.22 21.58 -6.60
C ILE A 569 -1.36 22.64 -7.30
N LEU A 570 -0.86 23.62 -6.58
CA LEU A 570 -0.08 24.71 -7.17
C LEU A 570 1.30 24.23 -7.66
N ASN A 571 1.98 23.39 -6.87
CA ASN A 571 3.28 22.80 -7.19
C ASN A 571 3.63 21.67 -6.20
N ASP A 572 4.83 21.10 -6.31
CA ASP A 572 5.36 20.06 -5.39
C ASP A 572 5.46 20.49 -3.92
N ASN A 573 5.19 21.76 -3.60
CA ASN A 573 5.30 22.36 -2.28
C ASN A 573 3.95 22.83 -1.72
N LEU A 574 2.87 22.87 -2.50
CA LEU A 574 1.56 23.31 -2.02
C LEU A 574 0.43 22.56 -2.72
N GLY A 575 -0.41 21.90 -1.93
CA GLY A 575 -1.62 21.25 -2.39
C GLY A 575 -2.73 21.33 -1.34
N LEU A 576 -3.97 21.48 -1.80
CA LEU A 576 -5.18 21.61 -1.00
C LEU A 576 -6.29 20.75 -1.62
N THR A 577 -7.00 20.00 -0.79
CA THR A 577 -8.26 19.36 -1.14
C THR A 577 -9.30 19.74 -0.10
N LEU A 578 -10.46 20.22 -0.54
CA LEU A 578 -11.61 20.47 0.31
C LEU A 578 -12.80 19.67 -0.22
N GLU A 579 -13.47 18.92 0.65
CA GLU A 579 -14.67 18.17 0.29
C GLU A 579 -15.81 18.53 1.25
N PHE A 580 -16.98 18.80 0.69
CA PHE A 580 -18.22 18.98 1.42
C PHE A 580 -19.18 17.85 1.05
N LEU A 581 -19.74 17.17 2.04
CA LEU A 581 -20.62 16.03 1.87
C LEU A 581 -21.88 16.25 2.69
N HIS A 582 -23.03 16.30 2.03
CA HIS A 582 -24.35 16.36 2.64
C HIS A 582 -25.11 15.07 2.35
N ARG A 583 -25.74 14.51 3.37
CA ARG A 583 -26.70 13.39 3.26
C ARG A 583 -27.98 13.76 3.99
N SER A 584 -29.10 13.68 3.29
CA SER A 584 -30.41 13.80 3.91
C SER A 584 -30.85 12.47 4.55
N LYS A 585 -31.96 12.49 5.29
CA LYS A 585 -32.59 11.26 5.82
C LYS A 585 -33.10 10.30 4.72
N TYR A 586 -33.22 10.77 3.48
CA TYR A 586 -33.65 9.95 2.34
C TYR A 586 -32.47 9.28 1.61
N GLY A 587 -31.24 9.71 1.92
CA GLY A 587 -30.01 9.25 1.30
C GLY A 587 -29.54 7.96 1.93
N PHE A 588 -30.33 6.89 1.74
CA PHE A 588 -30.10 5.61 2.43
C PHE A 588 -28.71 5.04 2.15
N ILE A 589 -28.10 4.44 3.18
CA ILE A 589 -26.80 3.78 3.08
C ILE A 589 -26.94 2.54 2.18
N LYS A 590 -26.50 2.66 0.93
CA LYS A 590 -26.48 1.58 -0.06
C LYS A 590 -25.07 1.33 -0.57
N CYS A 591 -24.71 0.06 -0.75
CA CYS A 591 -23.45 -0.30 -1.43
C CYS A 591 -23.48 0.06 -2.93
N ALA A 592 -24.67 0.07 -3.54
CA ALA A 592 -24.89 0.52 -4.91
C ALA A 592 -26.01 1.57 -4.92
N LYS A 593 -25.66 2.84 -5.16
CA LYS A 593 -26.63 3.96 -5.18
C LYS A 593 -27.69 3.79 -6.26
N ASP A 594 -27.29 3.30 -7.44
CA ASP A 594 -28.16 3.11 -8.60
C ASP A 594 -29.03 1.84 -8.51
N ASN A 595 -28.93 1.10 -7.39
CA ASN A 595 -29.84 -0.01 -7.13
C ASN A 595 -31.07 0.51 -6.36
N TYR A 596 -32.23 0.44 -7.02
CA TYR A 596 -33.49 0.92 -6.49
C TYR A 596 -34.39 -0.16 -5.89
N THR A 597 -33.94 -1.42 -5.82
CA THR A 597 -34.72 -2.54 -5.25
C THR A 597 -35.18 -2.22 -3.82
N LEU A 598 -34.29 -1.63 -3.00
CA LEU A 598 -34.64 -1.27 -1.63
C LEU A 598 -35.76 -0.21 -1.58
N ASP A 599 -35.76 0.78 -2.49
CA ASP A 599 -36.74 1.87 -2.50
C ASP A 599 -38.14 1.41 -2.96
N VAL A 600 -38.20 0.37 -3.78
CA VAL A 600 -39.47 -0.19 -4.27
C VAL A 600 -40.02 -1.29 -3.38
N SER A 601 -39.17 -2.01 -2.64
CA SER A 601 -39.59 -3.18 -1.84
C SER A 601 -40.07 -2.86 -0.43
N ARG A 602 -39.73 -1.68 0.11
CA ARG A 602 -40.03 -1.31 1.51
C ARG A 602 -40.65 0.07 1.59
N SER A 603 -41.59 0.25 2.51
CA SER A 603 -42.21 1.56 2.74
C SER A 603 -41.20 2.58 3.26
N LEU A 604 -41.43 3.84 2.91
CA LEU A 604 -40.57 4.95 3.30
C LEU A 604 -40.41 5.05 4.83
N ASP A 605 -41.49 4.86 5.58
CA ASP A 605 -41.47 4.93 7.04
C ASP A 605 -40.57 3.85 7.65
N THR A 606 -40.59 2.64 7.09
CA THR A 606 -39.71 1.55 7.53
C THR A 606 -38.24 1.90 7.28
N LEU A 607 -37.93 2.46 6.11
CA LEU A 607 -36.56 2.84 5.77
C LEU A 607 -36.05 4.01 6.63
N LEU A 608 -36.91 4.99 6.93
CA LEU A 608 -36.58 6.12 7.80
C LEU A 608 -36.39 5.72 9.27
N ALA A 609 -37.12 4.72 9.74
CA ALA A 609 -36.96 4.16 11.09
C ALA A 609 -35.75 3.21 11.20
N SER A 610 -35.13 2.84 10.08
CA SER A 610 -34.01 1.91 10.06
C SER A 610 -32.64 2.61 10.18
N PRO A 611 -31.57 1.87 10.56
CA PRO A 611 -30.19 2.39 10.56
C PRO A 611 -29.68 2.82 9.18
N LEU A 612 -30.40 2.54 8.10
CA LEU A 612 -30.02 2.94 6.74
C LEU A 612 -30.25 4.43 6.50
N SER A 613 -31.13 5.07 7.27
CA SER A 613 -31.37 6.52 7.24
C SER A 613 -30.37 7.25 8.14
N ASP A 614 -29.24 7.69 7.57
CA ASP A 614 -28.20 8.46 8.29
C ASP A 614 -28.09 9.88 7.72
N ARG A 615 -28.79 10.84 8.33
CA ARG A 615 -28.65 12.27 8.00
C ARG A 615 -27.31 12.75 8.53
N ARG A 616 -26.48 13.39 7.70
CA ARG A 616 -25.21 13.97 8.16
C ARG A 616 -24.64 15.00 7.20
N ASN A 617 -23.87 15.94 7.76
CA ASN A 617 -23.01 16.84 7.01
C ASN A 617 -21.56 16.60 7.41
N LEU A 618 -20.65 16.66 6.44
CA LEU A 618 -19.22 16.47 6.65
C LEU A 618 -18.43 17.47 5.80
N ILE A 619 -17.45 18.11 6.41
CA ILE A 619 -16.38 18.83 5.72
C ILE A 619 -15.09 18.06 5.95
N THR A 620 -14.39 17.71 4.88
CA THR A 620 -13.03 17.16 4.94
C THR A 620 -12.07 18.12 4.26
N GLY A 621 -10.86 18.20 4.80
CA GLY A 621 -9.81 19.06 4.27
C GLY A 621 -8.46 18.36 4.32
N LYS A 622 -7.65 18.52 3.27
CA LYS A 622 -6.25 18.09 3.24
C LYS A 622 -5.41 19.24 2.75
N LEU A 623 -4.43 19.67 3.54
CA LEU A 623 -3.49 20.72 3.17
C LEU A 623 -2.07 20.18 3.30
N PHE A 624 -1.31 20.26 2.22
CA PHE A 624 0.12 20.03 2.22
C PHE A 624 0.83 21.33 1.88
N VAL A 625 1.80 21.73 2.71
CA VAL A 625 2.64 22.89 2.44
C VAL A 625 4.10 22.61 2.83
N ARG A 626 5.03 23.02 1.98
CA ARG A 626 6.47 23.00 2.23
C ARG A 626 6.99 24.45 2.20
N PRO A 627 6.87 25.20 3.31
CA PRO A 627 7.30 26.60 3.35
C PRO A 627 8.83 26.76 3.27
N HIS A 628 9.58 25.70 3.61
CA HIS A 628 11.04 25.66 3.53
C HIS A 628 11.50 24.28 3.02
N PRO A 629 12.61 24.13 2.29
CA PRO A 629 13.10 22.82 1.83
C PRO A 629 13.30 21.76 2.92
N HIS A 630 13.47 22.21 4.17
CA HIS A 630 13.63 21.35 5.33
C HIS A 630 12.34 21.08 6.11
N TRP A 631 11.25 21.79 5.80
CA TRP A 631 10.01 21.74 6.60
C TRP A 631 8.85 21.36 5.69
N ASN A 632 8.14 20.30 6.03
CA ASN A 632 6.86 19.98 5.40
C ASN A 632 5.78 19.89 6.46
N TYR A 633 4.59 20.34 6.10
CA TYR A 633 3.41 20.31 6.95
C TYR A 633 2.27 19.65 6.18
N ASN A 634 1.58 18.73 6.83
CA ASN A 634 0.38 18.08 6.31
C ASN A 634 -0.72 18.15 7.37
N LEU A 635 -1.87 18.69 7.00
CA LEU A 635 -3.07 18.76 7.81
C LEU A 635 -4.17 17.95 7.14
N ASN A 636 -4.69 16.95 7.83
CA ASN A 636 -5.95 16.30 7.51
C ASN A 636 -7.01 16.77 8.50
N LEU A 637 -8.16 17.22 8.03
CA LEU A 637 -9.26 17.74 8.84
C LEU A 637 -10.57 17.05 8.47
N ARG A 638 -11.41 16.80 9.48
CA ARG A 638 -12.75 16.25 9.33
C ARG A 638 -13.68 16.86 10.38
N TYR A 639 -14.69 17.58 9.92
CA TYR A 639 -15.71 18.19 10.77
C TYR A 639 -17.10 17.67 10.38
N GLY A 640 -17.77 17.00 11.31
CA GLY A 640 -19.08 16.38 11.09
C GLY A 640 -20.15 16.95 12.00
N TRP A 641 -21.35 17.14 11.48
CA TRP A 641 -22.51 17.60 12.26
C TRP A 641 -23.82 17.04 11.70
N HIS A 642 -24.91 17.30 12.41
CA HIS A 642 -26.28 17.05 11.96
C HIS A 642 -26.70 15.57 11.88
N ARG A 643 -25.95 14.70 12.56
CA ARG A 643 -26.33 13.32 12.79
C ARG A 643 -27.34 13.23 13.95
N PRO A 644 -28.46 12.51 13.80
CA PRO A 644 -29.37 12.26 14.91
C PRO A 644 -28.62 11.58 16.06
N ASP A 645 -28.94 11.97 17.29
CA ASP A 645 -28.42 11.32 18.51
C ASP A 645 -26.88 11.31 18.64
N SER A 646 -26.18 12.21 17.94
CA SER A 646 -24.73 12.36 18.04
C SER A 646 -24.33 13.83 18.01
N PRO A 647 -23.41 14.27 18.89
CA PRO A 647 -22.92 15.64 18.86
C PRO A 647 -22.10 15.92 17.58
N SER A 648 -21.90 17.20 17.28
CA SER A 648 -20.92 17.59 16.26
C SER A 648 -19.51 17.25 16.72
N TYR A 649 -18.65 16.82 15.80
CA TYR A 649 -17.28 16.43 16.09
C TYR A 649 -16.29 17.11 15.15
N LEU A 650 -15.06 17.33 15.66
CA LEU A 650 -13.92 17.85 14.90
C LEU A 650 -12.71 16.95 15.14
N GLU A 651 -12.32 16.23 14.09
CA GLU A 651 -11.11 15.42 14.03
C GLU A 651 -10.07 16.11 13.13
N TYR A 652 -8.81 16.05 13.54
CA TYR A 652 -7.72 16.52 12.70
C TYR A 652 -6.41 15.81 13.01
N GLN A 653 -5.56 15.70 11.99
CA GLN A 653 -4.21 15.19 12.10
C GLN A 653 -3.26 16.21 11.50
N MET A 654 -2.34 16.69 12.33
CA MET A 654 -1.26 17.59 11.94
C MET A 654 0.05 16.80 11.92
N ILE A 655 0.76 16.85 10.81
CA ILE A 655 2.05 16.21 10.62
C ILE A 655 3.05 17.31 10.26
N LEU A 656 4.04 17.51 11.11
CA LEU A 656 5.17 18.39 10.87
C LEU A 656 6.41 17.53 10.61
N GLY A 657 6.91 17.53 9.39
CA GLY A 657 8.19 16.93 9.03
C GLY A 657 9.28 17.99 9.03
N HIS A 658 10.32 17.80 9.84
CA HIS A 658 11.49 18.65 9.89
C HIS A 658 12.74 17.84 9.56
N LYS A 659 13.55 18.32 8.62
CA LYS A 659 14.86 17.74 8.35
C LYS A 659 15.77 18.05 9.52
N ILE A 660 16.21 17.02 10.23
CA ILE A 660 17.21 17.10 11.28
C ILE A 660 18.50 16.46 10.78
N PHE A 661 19.64 17.02 11.16
CA PHE A 661 20.95 16.55 10.71
C PHE A 661 21.04 16.51 9.16
N GLU A 662 22.02 15.79 8.61
CA GLU A 662 22.28 15.75 7.16
C GLU A 662 21.27 14.89 6.37
N HIS A 663 20.82 13.78 6.96
CA HIS A 663 20.06 12.73 6.27
C HIS A 663 18.83 12.22 7.02
N TRP A 664 18.33 12.92 8.03
CA TRP A 664 17.18 12.49 8.82
C TRP A 664 16.01 13.47 8.72
N GLN A 665 14.80 12.92 8.76
CA GLN A 665 13.55 13.68 8.88
C GLN A 665 12.83 13.21 10.13
N LEU A 666 12.60 14.14 11.04
CA LEU A 666 11.74 13.97 12.21
C LEU A 666 10.32 14.35 11.82
N PHE A 667 9.40 13.40 11.93
CA PHE A 667 7.98 13.67 11.79
C PHE A 667 7.35 13.70 13.16
N SER A 668 6.76 14.84 13.52
CA SER A 668 5.91 15.00 14.69
C SER A 668 4.46 15.00 14.24
N VAL A 669 3.64 14.15 14.85
CA VAL A 669 2.23 13.96 14.51
C VAL A 669 1.39 14.24 15.73
N TYR A 670 0.42 15.14 15.58
CA TYR A 670 -0.64 15.35 16.54
C TYR A 670 -1.97 14.95 15.90
N GLU A 671 -2.72 14.07 16.55
CA GLU A 671 -3.98 13.55 16.07
C GLU A 671 -5.05 13.72 17.14
N LYS A 672 -6.15 14.37 16.78
CA LYS A 672 -7.37 14.46 17.58
C LYS A 672 -8.46 13.68 16.86
N ARG A 673 -8.97 12.64 17.49
CA ARG A 673 -10.16 11.88 17.08
C ARG A 673 -11.30 12.17 18.05
N GLU A 674 -12.51 11.70 17.72
CA GLU A 674 -13.65 11.79 18.64
C GLU A 674 -13.38 11.00 19.94
N ALA A 675 -12.79 9.82 19.82
CA ALA A 675 -12.51 8.94 20.95
C ALA A 675 -11.27 9.35 21.77
N ASP A 676 -10.27 9.99 21.16
CA ASP A 676 -8.99 10.26 21.83
C ASP A 676 -8.10 11.33 21.18
N LYS A 677 -7.01 11.68 21.89
CA LYS A 677 -5.93 12.55 21.42
C LYS A 677 -4.61 11.79 21.48
N ARG A 678 -3.79 11.91 20.44
CA ARG A 678 -2.49 11.21 20.30
C ARG A 678 -1.44 12.20 19.83
N CYS A 679 -0.24 12.11 20.39
CA CYS A 679 0.95 12.80 19.91
C CYS A 679 2.05 11.77 19.75
N PHE A 680 2.69 11.70 18.59
CA PHE A 680 3.77 10.76 18.37
C PHE A 680 4.77 11.29 17.37
N PHE A 681 5.98 10.74 17.40
CA PHE A 681 7.05 11.09 16.49
C PHE A 681 7.73 9.85 15.93
N TYR A 682 8.31 10.01 14.75
CA TYR A 682 9.15 8.98 14.14
C TYR A 682 10.24 9.60 13.27
N LEU A 683 11.36 8.89 13.18
CA LEU A 683 12.50 9.27 12.35
C LEU A 683 12.48 8.50 11.03
N LYS A 684 12.76 9.19 9.93
CA LYS A 684 12.89 8.62 8.59
C LYS A 684 14.20 9.09 7.96
N LEU A 685 14.87 8.19 7.24
CA LEU A 685 16.04 8.55 6.45
C LEU A 685 15.61 9.34 5.20
N ASP A 686 16.18 10.52 5.01
CA ASP A 686 16.03 11.36 3.82
C ASP A 686 16.89 10.80 2.68
N LYS A 687 16.41 9.72 2.05
CA LYS A 687 17.04 9.23 0.82
C LYS A 687 16.65 10.15 -0.32
N ARG A 688 17.60 10.99 -0.77
CA ARG A 688 17.53 11.55 -2.12
C ARG A 688 17.40 10.37 -3.08
N LYS A 689 16.32 10.31 -3.86
CA LYS A 689 16.27 9.46 -5.05
C LYS A 689 17.42 9.93 -5.93
N GLN A 690 18.57 9.27 -5.88
CA GLN A 690 19.55 9.44 -6.94
C GLN A 690 18.81 8.98 -8.20
N LYS A 691 18.50 9.93 -9.09
CA LYS A 691 18.46 9.60 -10.50
C LYS A 691 19.81 8.95 -10.74
N HIS A 692 19.85 7.67 -11.13
CA HIS A 692 21.08 7.07 -11.65
C HIS A 692 21.55 7.96 -12.80
N ARG A 693 22.40 8.93 -12.50
CA ARG A 693 23.33 9.46 -13.47
C ARG A 693 24.49 8.51 -13.37
N HIS A 694 24.70 7.75 -14.44
CA HIS A 694 25.98 7.11 -14.66
C HIS A 694 27.08 8.17 -14.43
N PRO A 695 28.22 7.81 -13.82
CA PRO A 695 29.33 8.74 -13.69
C PRO A 695 29.99 9.09 -15.04
N PHE A 696 29.43 8.61 -16.15
CA PHE A 696 29.65 9.14 -17.50
C PHE A 696 28.28 9.35 -18.15
N GLY A 697 27.87 10.62 -18.22
CA GLY A 697 26.57 11.09 -18.71
C GLY A 697 26.30 12.51 -18.23
#